data_AF-A0AA88QE12-F1
#
_entry.id   AF-A0AA88QE12-F1
#
_cell.length_a   1.000
_cell.length_b   1.000
_cell.length_c   1.000
_cell.angle_alpha   90.00
_cell.angle_beta   90.00
_cell.angle_gamma   90.00
#
_symmetry.space_group_name_H-M   'P 1'
#
loop_
_entity.id
_entity.type
_entity.pdbx_description
1 polymer ?
#
loop_
_entity_poly.entity_id
_entity_poly.type
_entity_poly.pdbx_seq_one_letter_code
_entity_poly.pdbx_strand_id
1 'polypeptide(L)'
;MSLCASHLWLCFLLLLPLLLFMKKKVDVKRKNKQPPPGPPKLPIIGNLHQLGSLPHQSLWQLSKKYGPVMFLQLGGVPTVIVSSSKAAEEVLKVHDLDCCSRPKLAGTGKLSYNYLDIAFSPYGDYWREMRKIGVLELFSTKRVQSFRFAREEEVAFLVESMAQSSSAGRAVNLSEDLLTLAANITCRVALGKSFRGSGFDGDRFQEIIHEAMAMLGVLSASDFFPSVGWIVDRLTGLHARLERSFKELDAFYQQVIDDHLNPARMKPDQDDIIDVLLKIEKDQSEIGAVQVTKDHIKAILMNIFLAGVDTGTITMVWAMAELAKNPRVMKKVQGEIRSCVGKKGKVSETDIDQLQFLKMVVKETLRLHPPGTLLIPRETMSHFKLNGYDIDPKTRLQVNVWAIGRDPSNWKDPEDFLPERFTDSSVDFKGQHFELLPFGAGRRGCPGIYMGTAMVELTLANLLYSFDWKLPSGMKEQDIDMEEAAGHVCHFYTLLSCSKVDEKRKNKQPPPGPPKLPIIGNLHQLGSLLHRSLWQLSKKYGPVMLLQLGGVPTVIVSSSKAAEVVLKVHDLDCCSRPKLAGTGKLSYNYLDIAFSPYGDYWREMRKIGVLELFSTKRVQSFRFAREEEVAFLVESMAQSSSAGRAVNLSEELLTLTANITCRVALGKSFRGSGVDGDRFQEIIHEAMAMLSCLSASDFFPSLGWIVDRLTGLHVRLERSFKELDAFYKQVIDDHLNPARMKPDQDDIIDVLLKIEKDQSEIGAVRVTKDHIKAILMNIFLAGIDTGAITMVWAMAELVKNPRVMKKVQGEIRSCMGKKGKVSETDIDQLQFLKMVVKETLRLHPPATLLLPRETMSHFKLNGYDIDPKTRLQVNVWAIGRDPSNWKDPEEFLPERFTDSSVDFKGQHFELLPFGAGRRGCPGIYMGTAMVELTLANLLYTFDWKLPSGMKEQDIDMEEAAGQVAYKKSPLSLVPIIHQWPAEGSNSYRAL
;
A
#
# COMPACT_ATOMS: atom_id res chain seq x y z
N MET A 1 -22.69 7.61 -8.41
CA MET A 1 -22.65 6.75 -7.19
C MET A 1 -23.80 5.75 -7.07
N SER A 2 -25.05 6.07 -7.44
CA SER A 2 -26.20 5.13 -7.32
C SER A 2 -26.04 3.79 -8.08
N LEU A 3 -25.23 3.74 -9.15
CA LEU A 3 -24.95 2.52 -9.92
C LEU A 3 -23.93 1.59 -9.24
N CYS A 4 -22.91 2.11 -8.55
CA CYS A 4 -21.88 1.25 -7.92
C CYS A 4 -22.42 0.47 -6.71
N ALA A 5 -23.29 1.08 -5.90
CA ALA A 5 -23.88 0.40 -4.75
C ALA A 5 -24.85 -0.72 -5.18
N SER A 6 -25.65 -0.50 -6.24
CA SER A 6 -26.60 -1.51 -6.73
C SER A 6 -25.91 -2.68 -7.45
N HIS A 7 -24.80 -2.45 -8.15
CA HIS A 7 -24.01 -3.53 -8.78
C HIS A 7 -23.35 -4.47 -7.76
N LEU A 8 -22.91 -3.95 -6.60
CA LEU A 8 -22.41 -4.75 -5.48
C LEU A 8 -23.47 -5.75 -4.98
N TRP A 9 -24.74 -5.31 -4.86
CA TRP A 9 -25.85 -6.16 -4.42
C TRP A 9 -26.23 -7.25 -5.45
N LEU A 10 -26.24 -6.91 -6.74
CA LEU A 10 -26.55 -7.85 -7.82
C LEU A 10 -25.51 -8.97 -7.97
N CYS A 11 -24.21 -8.67 -7.80
CA CYS A 11 -23.17 -9.70 -7.82
C CYS A 11 -23.30 -10.70 -6.65
N PHE A 12 -23.68 -10.23 -5.45
CA PHE A 12 -23.93 -11.11 -4.30
C PHE A 12 -25.19 -11.98 -4.47
N LEU A 13 -26.24 -11.44 -5.10
CA LEU A 13 -27.47 -12.19 -5.42
C LEU A 13 -27.26 -13.26 -6.51
N LEU A 14 -26.32 -13.07 -7.44
CA LEU A 14 -25.97 -14.06 -8.48
C LEU A 14 -25.01 -15.15 -7.97
N LEU A 15 -24.24 -14.88 -6.92
CA LEU A 15 -23.35 -15.87 -6.30
C LEU A 15 -24.11 -16.92 -5.46
N LEU A 16 -25.24 -16.55 -4.86
CA LEU A 16 -26.04 -17.44 -3.99
C LEU A 16 -26.62 -18.68 -4.73
N PRO A 17 -27.21 -18.56 -5.94
CA PRO A 17 -27.70 -19.70 -6.71
C PRO A 17 -26.55 -20.58 -7.21
N LEU A 18 -25.40 -19.99 -7.58
CA LEU A 18 -24.21 -20.73 -8.00
C LEU A 18 -23.63 -21.56 -6.83
N LEU A 19 -23.60 -20.98 -5.62
CA LEU A 19 -23.24 -21.63 -4.37
C LEU A 19 -24.18 -22.80 -4.03
N LEU A 20 -25.48 -22.65 -4.26
CA LEU A 20 -26.49 -23.71 -4.05
C LEU A 20 -26.40 -24.82 -5.10
N PHE A 21 -26.08 -24.49 -6.36
CA PHE A 21 -25.91 -25.46 -7.44
C PHE A 21 -24.62 -26.28 -7.28
N MET A 22 -23.53 -25.66 -6.79
CA MET A 22 -22.30 -26.37 -6.43
C MET A 22 -22.48 -27.30 -5.23
N LYS A 23 -23.42 -27.00 -4.32
CA LYS A 23 -23.77 -27.86 -3.18
C LYS A 23 -24.37 -29.21 -3.61
N LYS A 24 -25.01 -29.29 -4.79
CA LYS A 24 -25.65 -30.51 -5.30
C LYS A 24 -24.68 -31.49 -6.00
N LYS A 25 -23.42 -31.15 -6.23
CA LYS A 25 -22.45 -32.00 -6.96
C LYS A 25 -21.31 -32.61 -6.13
N VAL A 26 -21.30 -32.46 -4.80
CA VAL A 26 -20.17 -32.93 -3.96
C VAL A 26 -20.53 -34.06 -2.99
N ASP A 27 -21.74 -34.62 -3.04
CA ASP A 27 -22.07 -35.85 -2.32
C ASP A 27 -22.06 -37.07 -3.25
N VAL A 28 -20.87 -37.62 -3.48
CA VAL A 28 -20.71 -38.97 -4.01
C VAL A 28 -19.72 -39.76 -3.16
N LYS A 29 -20.30 -40.65 -2.34
CA LYS A 29 -19.76 -41.90 -1.78
C LYS A 29 -18.35 -41.85 -1.16
N ARG A 30 -18.25 -41.68 0.17
CA ARG A 30 -17.17 -42.28 0.98
C ARG A 30 -17.74 -43.41 1.84
N LYS A 31 -17.59 -44.65 1.37
CA LYS A 31 -17.68 -45.84 2.22
C LYS A 31 -16.37 -45.97 3.03
N ASN A 32 -16.49 -46.18 4.34
CA ASN A 32 -15.46 -46.64 5.30
C ASN A 32 -13.99 -46.21 5.06
N LYS A 33 -13.69 -44.91 5.11
CA LYS A 33 -12.31 -44.39 5.22
C LYS A 33 -12.18 -43.45 6.41
N GLN A 34 -11.11 -43.55 7.18
CA GLN A 34 -10.83 -42.68 8.33
C GLN A 34 -9.76 -41.65 7.98
N PRO A 35 -10.12 -40.45 7.49
CA PRO A 35 -9.13 -39.39 7.25
C PRO A 35 -8.56 -38.87 8.58
N PRO A 36 -7.39 -38.20 8.56
CA PRO A 36 -6.90 -37.50 9.74
C PRO A 36 -7.91 -36.47 10.26
N PRO A 37 -7.91 -36.18 11.57
CA PRO A 37 -8.76 -35.14 12.15
C PRO A 37 -8.45 -33.77 11.55
N GLY A 38 -9.42 -32.87 11.57
CA GLY A 38 -9.21 -31.53 11.01
C GLY A 38 -10.28 -30.53 11.42
N PRO A 39 -9.99 -29.23 11.31
CA PRO A 39 -10.95 -28.18 11.59
C PRO A 39 -12.15 -28.20 10.62
N PRO A 40 -13.31 -27.68 11.06
CA PRO A 40 -14.47 -27.52 10.20
C PRO A 40 -14.12 -26.63 9.00
N LYS A 41 -14.57 -27.03 7.82
CA LYS A 41 -14.28 -26.36 6.54
C LYS A 41 -15.48 -25.54 6.07
N LEU A 42 -15.22 -24.41 5.42
CA LEU A 42 -16.26 -23.63 4.73
C LEU A 42 -16.52 -24.18 3.32
N PRO A 43 -17.72 -23.97 2.75
CA PRO A 43 -17.98 -24.27 1.35
C PRO A 43 -17.00 -23.57 0.43
N ILE A 44 -16.64 -24.23 -0.68
CA ILE A 44 -15.70 -23.74 -1.72
C ILE A 44 -14.26 -23.56 -1.24
N ILE A 45 -13.99 -22.63 -0.33
CA ILE A 45 -12.64 -22.25 0.10
C ILE A 45 -12.01 -23.23 1.11
N GLY A 46 -12.83 -24.10 1.70
CA GLY A 46 -12.38 -25.07 2.69
C GLY A 46 -11.78 -24.41 3.93
N ASN A 47 -10.54 -24.74 4.26
CA ASN A 47 -9.78 -24.28 5.42
C ASN A 47 -8.81 -23.12 5.11
N LEU A 48 -8.83 -22.56 3.88
CA LEU A 48 -7.97 -21.42 3.51
C LEU A 48 -8.12 -20.21 4.45
N HIS A 49 -9.34 -20.02 4.99
CA HIS A 49 -9.66 -18.92 5.90
C HIS A 49 -9.02 -19.04 7.30
N GLN A 50 -8.39 -20.18 7.60
CA GLN A 50 -7.77 -20.45 8.90
C GLN A 50 -6.25 -20.31 8.86
N LEU A 51 -5.67 -20.00 7.69
CA LEU A 51 -4.25 -19.79 7.51
C LEU A 51 -3.94 -18.29 7.67
N GLY A 52 -3.12 -17.94 8.67
CA GLY A 52 -2.52 -16.65 9.02
C GLY A 52 -1.47 -16.12 8.05
N SER A 53 -0.97 -14.89 8.28
CA SER A 53 0.12 -14.30 7.48
C SER A 53 1.40 -15.10 7.59
N LEU A 54 1.48 -15.88 8.67
CA LEU A 54 2.45 -16.92 8.94
C LEU A 54 1.70 -18.26 8.96
N PRO A 55 1.54 -18.93 7.80
CA PRO A 55 0.80 -20.18 7.71
C PRO A 55 1.35 -21.26 8.65
N HIS A 56 2.68 -21.35 8.81
CA HIS A 56 3.32 -22.31 9.73
C HIS A 56 2.87 -22.14 11.18
N GLN A 57 2.76 -20.90 11.68
CA GLN A 57 2.27 -20.66 13.04
C GLN A 57 0.79 -20.99 13.18
N SER A 58 -0.02 -20.68 12.16
CA SER A 58 -1.46 -20.99 12.16
C SER A 58 -1.71 -22.49 12.14
N LEU A 59 -0.93 -23.21 11.34
CA LEU A 59 -0.96 -24.67 11.27
C LEU A 59 -0.46 -25.31 12.58
N TRP A 60 0.54 -24.73 13.23
CA TRP A 60 0.96 -25.16 14.57
C TRP A 60 -0.14 -24.97 15.61
N GLN A 61 -0.80 -23.81 15.64
CA GLN A 61 -1.93 -23.57 16.55
C GLN A 61 -3.08 -24.57 16.33
N LEU A 62 -3.39 -24.87 15.06
CA LEU A 62 -4.38 -25.90 14.74
C LEU A 62 -3.93 -27.30 15.17
N SER A 63 -2.65 -27.65 15.01
CA SER A 63 -2.14 -28.97 15.38
C SER A 63 -2.19 -29.21 16.89
N LYS A 64 -2.11 -28.17 17.73
CA LYS A 64 -2.36 -28.29 19.18
C LYS A 64 -3.77 -28.77 19.52
N LYS A 65 -4.76 -28.48 18.66
CA LYS A 65 -6.16 -28.90 18.86
C LYS A 65 -6.51 -30.21 18.14
N TYR A 66 -6.04 -30.39 16.91
CA TYR A 66 -6.43 -31.53 16.06
C TYR A 66 -5.40 -32.65 16.05
N GLY A 67 -4.23 -32.45 16.65
CA GLY A 67 -3.14 -33.42 16.70
C GLY A 67 -2.06 -33.18 15.64
N PRO A 68 -0.95 -33.92 15.73
CA PRO A 68 0.25 -33.69 14.92
C PRO A 68 0.13 -34.14 13.46
N VAL A 69 -0.94 -34.86 13.10
CA VAL A 69 -1.31 -35.21 11.73
C VAL A 69 -2.74 -34.74 11.54
N MET A 70 -2.94 -33.72 10.71
CA MET A 70 -4.26 -33.14 10.50
C MET A 70 -4.60 -32.95 9.03
N PHE A 71 -5.88 -33.07 8.71
CA PHE A 71 -6.42 -32.91 7.37
C PHE A 71 -7.01 -31.51 7.18
N LEU A 72 -6.63 -30.86 6.09
CA LEU A 72 -7.18 -29.59 5.63
C LEU A 72 -7.63 -29.73 4.18
N GLN A 73 -8.78 -29.15 3.88
CA GLN A 73 -9.26 -28.97 2.53
C GLN A 73 -8.90 -27.54 2.09
N LEU A 74 -7.85 -27.34 1.29
CA LEU A 74 -7.45 -26.00 0.83
C LEU A 74 -8.06 -25.75 -0.55
N GLY A 75 -9.21 -25.05 -0.58
CA GLY A 75 -10.04 -24.98 -1.78
C GLY A 75 -10.50 -26.38 -2.21
N GLY A 76 -10.20 -26.75 -3.45
CA GLY A 76 -10.39 -28.09 -4.02
C GLY A 76 -9.30 -29.11 -3.70
N VAL A 77 -8.21 -28.72 -3.00
CA VAL A 77 -7.03 -29.59 -2.80
C VAL A 77 -7.00 -30.22 -1.40
N PRO A 78 -7.06 -31.57 -1.29
CA PRO A 78 -6.86 -32.25 -0.02
C PRO A 78 -5.41 -32.11 0.44
N THR A 79 -5.20 -31.67 1.66
CA THR A 79 -3.88 -31.37 2.23
C THR A 79 -3.74 -32.00 3.61
N VAL A 80 -2.63 -32.68 3.88
CA VAL A 80 -2.28 -33.24 5.18
C VAL A 80 -1.07 -32.51 5.74
N ILE A 81 -1.20 -32.06 6.97
CA ILE A 81 -0.17 -31.32 7.69
C ILE A 81 0.45 -32.23 8.74
N VAL A 82 1.77 -32.31 8.73
CA VAL A 82 2.60 -33.09 9.64
C VAL A 82 3.36 -32.14 10.55
N SER A 83 3.22 -32.28 11.86
CA SER A 83 3.77 -31.35 12.87
C SER A 83 4.47 -32.04 14.04
N SER A 84 4.84 -33.32 13.91
CA SER A 84 5.67 -34.03 14.90
C SER A 84 6.82 -34.77 14.21
N SER A 85 7.92 -34.97 14.94
CA SER A 85 9.10 -35.73 14.48
C SER A 85 8.73 -37.15 14.04
N LYS A 86 7.93 -37.87 14.85
CA LYS A 86 7.48 -39.24 14.55
C LYS A 86 6.66 -39.33 13.25
N ALA A 87 5.69 -38.43 13.07
CA ALA A 87 4.90 -38.43 11.83
C ALA A 87 5.73 -37.98 10.62
N ALA A 88 6.71 -37.08 10.81
CA ALA A 88 7.67 -36.72 9.76
C ALA A 88 8.55 -37.92 9.38
N GLU A 89 8.98 -38.75 10.35
CA GLU A 89 9.71 -39.99 10.08
C GLU A 89 8.86 -40.98 9.26
N GLU A 90 7.60 -41.21 9.65
CA GLU A 90 6.71 -42.09 8.90
C GLU A 90 6.57 -41.64 7.44
N VAL A 91 6.45 -40.34 7.18
CA VAL A 91 6.22 -39.83 5.82
C VAL A 91 7.50 -39.69 4.99
N LEU A 92 8.61 -39.28 5.60
CA LEU A 92 9.84 -38.95 4.90
C LEU A 92 10.86 -40.11 4.86
N LYS A 93 10.61 -41.19 5.60
CA LYS A 93 11.47 -42.39 5.63
C LYS A 93 10.69 -43.67 5.36
N VAL A 94 9.64 -43.96 6.13
CA VAL A 94 8.87 -45.21 5.99
C VAL A 94 8.08 -45.21 4.68
N HIS A 95 7.33 -44.14 4.43
CA HIS A 95 6.51 -43.91 3.24
C HIS A 95 7.14 -42.91 2.26
N ASP A 96 8.48 -42.79 2.25
CA ASP A 96 9.17 -41.81 1.40
C ASP A 96 8.80 -42.00 -0.07
N LEU A 97 8.80 -43.25 -0.58
CA LEU A 97 8.43 -43.50 -1.97
C LEU A 97 6.99 -43.05 -2.25
N ASP A 98 6.04 -43.38 -1.38
CA ASP A 98 4.63 -43.01 -1.49
C ASP A 98 4.44 -41.48 -1.47
N CYS A 99 5.34 -40.74 -0.81
CA CYS A 99 5.19 -39.31 -0.53
C CYS A 99 6.21 -38.42 -1.25
N CYS A 100 7.10 -38.93 -2.11
CA CYS A 100 8.22 -38.15 -2.66
C CYS A 100 7.92 -37.35 -3.93
N SER A 101 6.68 -37.35 -4.45
CA SER A 101 6.32 -36.52 -5.61
C SER A 101 6.09 -35.05 -5.23
N ARG A 102 5.84 -34.21 -6.24
CA ARG A 102 5.59 -32.77 -6.10
C ARG A 102 4.26 -32.39 -6.75
N PRO A 103 3.48 -31.50 -6.12
CA PRO A 103 2.27 -30.98 -6.74
C PRO A 103 2.63 -30.07 -7.91
N LYS A 104 1.80 -30.07 -8.95
CA LYS A 104 1.95 -29.20 -10.11
C LYS A 104 1.34 -27.82 -9.83
N LEU A 105 2.13 -26.89 -9.30
CA LEU A 105 1.70 -25.53 -8.99
C LEU A 105 2.01 -24.56 -10.13
N ALA A 106 1.17 -23.55 -10.33
CA ALA A 106 1.26 -22.63 -11.47
C ALA A 106 2.59 -21.84 -11.49
N GLY A 107 2.97 -21.25 -10.36
CA GLY A 107 4.20 -20.46 -10.23
C GLY A 107 5.45 -21.32 -10.49
N THR A 108 5.56 -22.44 -9.76
CA THR A 108 6.69 -23.36 -9.93
C THR A 108 6.73 -23.93 -11.35
N GLY A 109 5.59 -24.30 -11.94
CA GLY A 109 5.53 -24.86 -13.28
C GLY A 109 6.04 -23.90 -14.34
N LYS A 110 5.68 -22.61 -14.25
CA LYS A 110 6.19 -21.61 -15.21
C LYS A 110 7.68 -21.32 -15.00
N LEU A 111 8.10 -21.02 -13.77
CA LEU A 111 9.48 -20.60 -13.48
C LEU A 111 10.49 -21.74 -13.60
N SER A 112 10.07 -22.99 -13.48
CA SER A 112 10.91 -24.18 -13.67
C SER A 112 10.91 -24.73 -15.10
N TYR A 113 10.50 -23.93 -16.08
CA TYR A 113 10.45 -24.34 -17.48
C TYR A 113 9.60 -25.60 -17.68
N ASN A 114 8.41 -25.63 -17.09
CA ASN A 114 7.50 -26.78 -17.06
C ASN A 114 8.10 -27.99 -16.33
N TYR A 115 8.66 -27.75 -15.14
CA TYR A 115 9.18 -28.77 -14.23
C TYR A 115 10.39 -29.52 -14.78
N LEU A 116 11.28 -28.82 -15.47
CA LEU A 116 12.57 -29.34 -15.92
C LEU A 116 13.69 -29.20 -14.86
N ASP A 117 13.34 -28.72 -13.66
CA ASP A 117 14.25 -28.48 -12.56
C ASP A 117 14.47 -29.72 -11.67
N ILE A 118 15.09 -29.59 -10.49
CA ILE A 118 15.33 -30.71 -9.56
C ILE A 118 14.36 -30.64 -8.36
N ALA A 119 13.94 -29.44 -7.97
CA ALA A 119 13.15 -29.19 -6.76
C ALA A 119 11.65 -29.50 -6.94
N PHE A 120 11.06 -29.13 -8.08
CA PHE A 120 9.61 -29.16 -8.31
C PHE A 120 9.15 -30.27 -9.27
N SER A 121 10.05 -30.95 -9.98
CA SER A 121 9.64 -32.03 -10.88
C SER A 121 8.95 -33.19 -10.16
N PRO A 122 7.85 -33.73 -10.72
CA PRO A 122 7.24 -34.95 -10.21
C PRO A 122 8.24 -36.11 -10.13
N TYR A 123 8.04 -37.02 -9.18
CA TYR A 123 8.95 -38.15 -9.02
C TYR A 123 8.78 -39.14 -10.19
N GLY A 124 9.90 -39.62 -10.74
CA GLY A 124 9.94 -40.54 -11.87
C GLY A 124 11.38 -40.76 -12.36
N ASP A 125 11.56 -41.49 -13.46
CA ASP A 125 12.89 -41.74 -14.07
C ASP A 125 13.64 -40.44 -14.36
N TYR A 126 12.96 -39.49 -15.01
CA TYR A 126 13.49 -38.16 -15.30
C TYR A 126 14.08 -37.48 -14.06
N TRP A 127 13.31 -37.38 -12.99
CA TRP A 127 13.75 -36.72 -11.77
C TRP A 127 14.94 -37.44 -11.13
N ARG A 128 15.01 -38.78 -11.20
CA ARG A 128 16.15 -39.54 -10.67
C ARG A 128 17.45 -39.20 -11.39
N GLU A 129 17.42 -39.08 -12.71
CA GLU A 129 18.60 -38.68 -13.50
C GLU A 129 19.01 -37.23 -13.22
N MET A 130 18.06 -36.29 -13.21
CA MET A 130 18.34 -34.89 -12.87
C MET A 130 18.89 -34.74 -11.44
N ARG A 131 18.36 -35.52 -10.49
CA ARG A 131 18.87 -35.58 -9.11
C ARG A 131 20.28 -36.14 -9.05
N LYS A 132 20.60 -37.16 -9.85
CA LYS A 132 21.94 -37.74 -9.94
C LYS A 132 22.95 -36.72 -10.46
N ILE A 133 22.62 -36.00 -11.54
CA ILE A 133 23.45 -34.90 -12.07
C ILE A 133 23.68 -33.84 -10.99
N GLY A 134 22.61 -33.37 -10.34
CA GLY A 134 22.73 -32.36 -9.28
C GLY A 134 23.65 -32.79 -8.12
N VAL A 135 23.51 -34.02 -7.64
CA VAL A 135 24.30 -34.51 -6.50
C VAL A 135 25.75 -34.83 -6.87
N LEU A 136 26.01 -35.42 -8.04
CA LEU A 136 27.35 -35.85 -8.43
C LEU A 136 28.18 -34.71 -9.03
N GLU A 137 27.57 -33.94 -9.94
CA GLU A 137 28.31 -32.96 -10.75
C GLU A 137 28.32 -31.56 -10.11
N LEU A 138 27.23 -31.17 -9.46
CA LEU A 138 27.03 -29.78 -8.97
C LEU A 138 27.28 -29.62 -7.48
N PHE A 139 26.79 -30.55 -6.65
CA PHE A 139 26.78 -30.42 -5.19
C PHE A 139 27.56 -31.51 -4.45
N SER A 140 28.44 -32.24 -5.15
CA SER A 140 29.34 -33.21 -4.49
C SER A 140 30.31 -32.48 -3.57
N THR A 141 30.79 -33.14 -2.52
CA THR A 141 31.75 -32.55 -1.56
C THR A 141 32.99 -32.01 -2.27
N LYS A 142 33.49 -32.74 -3.28
CA LYS A 142 34.62 -32.31 -4.11
C LYS A 142 34.32 -31.00 -4.85
N ARG A 143 33.12 -30.86 -5.41
CA ARG A 143 32.69 -29.64 -6.12
C ARG A 143 32.48 -28.47 -5.15
N VAL A 144 31.85 -28.71 -4.00
CA VAL A 144 31.71 -27.68 -2.96
C VAL A 144 33.07 -27.16 -2.48
N GLN A 145 34.05 -28.06 -2.30
CA GLN A 145 35.42 -27.71 -1.95
C GLN A 145 36.15 -26.93 -3.05
N SER A 146 35.90 -27.24 -4.33
CA SER A 146 36.55 -26.52 -5.44
C SER A 146 36.18 -25.03 -5.42
N PHE A 147 34.96 -24.69 -5.00
CA PHE A 147 34.47 -23.32 -4.85
C PHE A 147 34.85 -22.60 -3.54
N ARG A 148 35.75 -23.18 -2.73
CA ARG A 148 36.24 -22.56 -1.49
C ARG A 148 36.79 -21.14 -1.70
N PHE A 149 37.54 -20.93 -2.78
CA PHE A 149 38.13 -19.61 -3.08
C PHE A 149 37.06 -18.52 -3.17
N ALA A 150 35.93 -18.80 -3.83
CA ALA A 150 34.85 -17.84 -4.00
C ALA A 150 34.24 -17.44 -2.64
N ARG A 151 34.03 -18.41 -1.74
CA ARG A 151 33.50 -18.13 -0.40
C ARG A 151 34.50 -17.33 0.44
N GLU A 152 35.76 -17.76 0.49
CA GLU A 152 36.78 -17.07 1.30
C GLU A 152 37.06 -15.64 0.82
N GLU A 153 37.11 -15.40 -0.49
CA GLU A 153 37.34 -14.07 -1.05
C GLU A 153 36.14 -13.13 -0.83
N GLU A 154 34.91 -13.58 -1.10
CA GLU A 154 33.72 -12.74 -0.88
C GLU A 154 33.50 -12.42 0.60
N VAL A 155 33.76 -13.36 1.51
CA VAL A 155 33.74 -13.11 2.96
C VAL A 155 34.82 -12.12 3.36
N ALA A 156 36.02 -12.20 2.78
CA ALA A 156 37.08 -11.22 3.03
C ALA A 156 36.67 -9.81 2.58
N PHE A 157 36.06 -9.66 1.40
CA PHE A 157 35.53 -8.38 0.92
C PHE A 157 34.44 -7.81 1.83
N LEU A 158 33.55 -8.66 2.34
CA LEU A 158 32.53 -8.25 3.33
C LEU A 158 33.18 -7.72 4.60
N VAL A 159 34.16 -8.45 5.16
CA VAL A 159 34.87 -8.04 6.37
C VAL A 159 35.61 -6.71 6.15
N GLU A 160 36.25 -6.53 5.00
CA GLU A 160 36.93 -5.27 4.65
C GLU A 160 35.94 -4.09 4.57
N SER A 161 34.80 -4.29 3.91
CA SER A 161 33.71 -3.30 3.82
C SER A 161 33.17 -2.91 5.19
N MET A 162 32.97 -3.90 6.07
CA MET A 162 32.50 -3.66 7.44
C MET A 162 33.57 -3.01 8.33
N ALA A 163 34.86 -3.29 8.10
CA ALA A 163 35.96 -2.65 8.82
C ALA A 163 36.00 -1.14 8.57
N GLN A 164 35.69 -0.70 7.34
CA GLN A 164 35.54 0.72 7.02
C GLN A 164 34.36 1.35 7.78
N SER A 165 33.22 0.67 7.84
CA SER A 165 32.03 1.13 8.58
C SER A 165 32.28 1.19 10.10
N SER A 166 32.98 0.20 10.64
CA SER A 166 33.41 0.13 12.04
C SER A 166 34.34 1.28 12.41
N SER A 167 35.34 1.56 11.57
CA SER A 167 36.26 2.69 11.75
C SER A 167 35.54 4.05 11.76
N ALA A 168 34.43 4.15 11.04
CA ALA A 168 33.56 5.33 11.03
C ALA A 168 32.51 5.35 12.16
N GLY A 169 32.45 4.31 13.00
CA GLY A 169 31.46 4.18 14.08
C GLY A 169 30.01 4.04 13.61
N ARG A 170 29.77 3.59 12.37
CA ARG A 170 28.42 3.48 11.78
C ARG A 170 27.79 2.12 12.06
N ALA A 171 26.48 2.11 12.25
CA ALA A 171 25.72 0.86 12.26
C ALA A 171 25.69 0.24 10.84
N VAL A 172 25.74 -1.08 10.77
CA VAL A 172 25.71 -1.86 9.52
C VAL A 172 24.36 -2.56 9.35
N ASN A 173 23.85 -2.57 8.13
CA ASN A 173 22.62 -3.30 7.78
C ASN A 173 22.98 -4.73 7.37
N LEU A 174 23.01 -5.64 8.35
CA LEU A 174 23.39 -7.03 8.11
C LEU A 174 22.49 -7.74 7.08
N SER A 175 21.22 -7.36 6.97
CA SER A 175 20.31 -7.99 6.00
C SER A 175 20.77 -7.75 4.55
N GLU A 176 21.10 -6.51 4.20
CA GLU A 176 21.55 -6.14 2.85
C GLU A 176 22.96 -6.66 2.56
N ASP A 177 23.86 -6.56 3.53
CA ASP A 177 25.26 -6.99 3.39
C ASP A 177 25.36 -8.51 3.21
N LEU A 178 24.62 -9.28 4.00
CA LEU A 178 24.61 -10.75 3.93
C LEU A 178 23.85 -11.27 2.70
N LEU A 179 22.85 -10.53 2.21
CA LEU A 179 22.17 -10.84 0.95
C LEU A 179 23.13 -10.66 -0.24
N THR A 180 23.84 -9.53 -0.26
CA THR A 180 24.85 -9.24 -1.28
C THR A 180 25.96 -10.29 -1.28
N LEU A 181 26.45 -10.69 -0.10
CA LEU A 181 27.43 -11.76 0.03
C LEU A 181 26.93 -13.08 -0.58
N ALA A 182 25.73 -13.53 -0.18
CA ALA A 182 25.18 -14.80 -0.64
C ALA A 182 24.92 -14.79 -2.16
N ALA A 183 24.47 -13.65 -2.71
CA ALA A 183 24.33 -13.44 -4.14
C ALA A 183 25.67 -13.50 -4.87
N ASN A 184 26.72 -12.83 -4.36
CA ASN A 184 28.05 -12.85 -4.98
C ASN A 184 28.65 -14.26 -5.00
N ILE A 185 28.59 -14.97 -3.87
CA ILE A 185 29.06 -16.35 -3.77
C ILE A 185 28.31 -17.22 -4.78
N THR A 186 26.98 -17.11 -4.82
CA THR A 186 26.15 -17.89 -5.75
C THR A 186 26.50 -17.57 -7.20
N CYS A 187 26.70 -16.29 -7.56
CA CYS A 187 27.13 -15.87 -8.89
C CYS A 187 28.52 -16.42 -9.25
N ARG A 188 29.49 -16.40 -8.34
CA ARG A 188 30.84 -16.95 -8.62
C ARG A 188 30.82 -18.46 -8.81
N VAL A 189 30.02 -19.15 -8.02
CA VAL A 189 29.83 -20.60 -8.12
C VAL A 189 29.08 -20.97 -9.41
N ALA A 190 28.04 -20.23 -9.75
CA ALA A 190 27.17 -20.55 -10.87
C ALA A 190 27.71 -20.07 -12.22
N LEU A 191 28.32 -18.88 -12.27
CA LEU A 191 28.65 -18.12 -13.48
C LEU A 191 30.16 -17.86 -13.66
N GLY A 192 30.98 -18.25 -12.69
CA GLY A 192 32.43 -17.99 -12.69
C GLY A 192 32.82 -16.52 -12.48
N LYS A 193 31.86 -15.62 -12.25
CA LYS A 193 32.09 -14.18 -12.06
C LYS A 193 31.38 -13.65 -10.81
N SER A 194 32.00 -12.68 -10.14
CA SER A 194 31.34 -11.95 -9.06
C SER A 194 30.28 -11.01 -9.63
N PHE A 195 29.27 -10.66 -8.84
CA PHE A 195 28.27 -9.67 -9.21
C PHE A 195 28.90 -8.30 -9.53
N ARG A 196 29.99 -7.95 -8.83
CA ARG A 196 30.78 -6.75 -9.10
C ARG A 196 31.63 -6.98 -10.36
N GLY A 197 31.38 -6.19 -11.40
CA GLY A 197 32.18 -6.22 -12.64
C GLY A 197 31.76 -7.24 -13.69
N SER A 198 30.59 -7.88 -13.54
CA SER A 198 30.04 -8.79 -14.56
C SER A 198 29.29 -8.10 -15.70
N GLY A 199 29.18 -6.76 -15.68
CA GLY A 199 28.33 -6.00 -16.62
C GLY A 199 26.83 -6.11 -16.31
N PHE A 200 26.48 -6.78 -15.21
CA PHE A 200 25.13 -6.87 -14.64
C PHE A 200 24.91 -5.84 -13.52
N ASP A 201 25.65 -4.72 -13.54
CA ASP A 201 25.56 -3.66 -12.54
C ASP A 201 24.13 -3.12 -12.43
N GLY A 202 23.56 -3.19 -11.22
CA GLY A 202 22.35 -2.47 -10.83
C GLY A 202 21.31 -3.31 -10.08
N ASP A 203 20.46 -2.59 -9.35
CA ASP A 203 19.27 -3.06 -8.62
C ASP A 203 18.42 -4.08 -9.41
N ARG A 204 18.51 -4.07 -10.74
CA ARG A 204 17.77 -4.91 -11.68
C ARG A 204 17.94 -6.42 -11.49
N PHE A 205 19.14 -6.96 -11.23
CA PHE A 205 19.30 -8.42 -11.01
C PHE A 205 18.66 -8.84 -9.69
N GLN A 206 18.90 -8.05 -8.63
CA GLN A 206 18.28 -8.27 -7.33
C GLN A 206 16.76 -8.19 -7.47
N GLU A 207 16.23 -7.19 -8.18
CA GLU A 207 14.80 -7.07 -8.48
C GLU A 207 14.24 -8.31 -9.21
N ILE A 208 14.93 -8.82 -10.24
CA ILE A 208 14.49 -10.01 -10.99
C ILE A 208 14.43 -11.24 -10.07
N ILE A 209 15.47 -11.46 -9.26
CA ILE A 209 15.54 -12.59 -8.34
C ILE A 209 14.49 -12.48 -7.22
N HIS A 210 14.35 -11.30 -6.61
CA HIS A 210 13.34 -11.05 -5.58
C HIS A 210 11.93 -11.22 -6.13
N GLU A 211 11.65 -10.72 -7.33
CA GLU A 211 10.36 -10.87 -7.98
C GLU A 211 10.07 -12.34 -8.31
N ALA A 212 11.07 -13.10 -8.80
CA ALA A 212 10.93 -14.53 -9.05
C ALA A 212 10.66 -15.32 -7.75
N MET A 213 11.34 -15.00 -6.65
CA MET A 213 11.09 -15.59 -5.33
C MET A 213 9.69 -15.28 -4.82
N ALA A 214 9.26 -14.02 -4.93
CA ALA A 214 7.90 -13.62 -4.59
C ALA A 214 6.88 -14.45 -5.38
N MET A 215 7.12 -14.67 -6.68
CA MET A 215 6.24 -15.48 -7.52
C MET A 215 6.24 -16.98 -7.18
N LEU A 216 7.31 -17.52 -6.58
CA LEU A 216 7.32 -18.89 -6.03
C LEU A 216 6.54 -19.00 -4.72
N GLY A 217 6.55 -17.95 -3.90
CA GLY A 217 5.85 -17.90 -2.61
C GLY A 217 4.38 -17.48 -2.68
N VAL A 218 3.91 -16.94 -3.82
CA VAL A 218 2.53 -16.48 -3.97
C VAL A 218 1.56 -17.65 -4.10
N LEU A 219 0.50 -17.59 -3.29
CA LEU A 219 -0.64 -18.49 -3.37
C LEU A 219 -1.52 -18.18 -4.60
N SER A 220 -1.34 -18.94 -5.67
CA SER A 220 -2.14 -18.82 -6.90
C SER A 220 -3.52 -19.45 -6.71
N ALA A 221 -4.59 -18.84 -7.22
CA ALA A 221 -5.93 -19.43 -7.14
C ALA A 221 -6.01 -20.74 -7.92
N SER A 222 -5.28 -20.88 -9.03
CA SER A 222 -5.11 -22.15 -9.75
C SER A 222 -4.55 -23.28 -8.90
N ASP A 223 -3.75 -22.98 -7.88
CA ASP A 223 -3.16 -23.99 -6.99
C ASP A 223 -4.15 -24.57 -5.99
N PHE A 224 -5.30 -23.92 -5.80
CA PHE A 224 -6.36 -24.34 -4.88
C PHE A 224 -7.66 -24.68 -5.59
N PHE A 225 -7.91 -24.12 -6.77
CA PHE A 225 -9.13 -24.31 -7.56
C PHE A 225 -8.79 -24.79 -8.98
N PRO A 226 -8.44 -26.06 -9.18
CA PRO A 226 -7.86 -26.54 -10.45
C PRO A 226 -8.69 -26.24 -11.70
N SER A 227 -10.03 -26.22 -11.58
CA SER A 227 -10.92 -26.02 -12.74
C SER A 227 -11.14 -24.56 -13.13
N VAL A 228 -11.03 -23.61 -12.18
CA VAL A 228 -11.46 -22.21 -12.38
C VAL A 228 -10.44 -21.17 -11.90
N GLY A 229 -9.44 -21.59 -11.13
CA GLY A 229 -8.48 -20.69 -10.51
C GLY A 229 -7.62 -19.91 -11.52
N TRP A 230 -7.35 -20.48 -12.70
CA TRP A 230 -6.64 -19.77 -13.77
C TRP A 230 -7.38 -18.51 -14.24
N ILE A 231 -8.72 -18.50 -14.19
CA ILE A 231 -9.52 -17.31 -14.51
C ILE A 231 -9.25 -16.24 -13.46
N VAL A 232 -9.29 -16.65 -12.19
CA VAL A 232 -8.99 -15.75 -11.07
C VAL A 232 -7.58 -15.19 -11.24
N ASP A 233 -6.57 -16.01 -11.47
CA ASP A 233 -5.17 -15.54 -11.62
C ASP A 233 -4.97 -14.59 -12.80
N ARG A 234 -5.75 -14.76 -13.88
CA ARG A 234 -5.73 -13.84 -15.02
C ARG A 234 -6.41 -12.51 -14.69
N LEU A 235 -7.53 -12.55 -13.98
CA LEU A 235 -8.26 -11.36 -13.51
C LEU A 235 -7.52 -10.62 -12.40
N THR A 236 -6.78 -11.33 -11.54
CA THR A 236 -5.91 -10.77 -10.49
C THR A 236 -4.66 -10.11 -11.06
N GLY A 237 -4.34 -10.38 -12.34
CA GLY A 237 -3.08 -9.96 -12.96
C GLY A 237 -1.88 -10.78 -12.47
N LEU A 238 -2.09 -11.76 -11.58
CA LEU A 238 -1.04 -12.64 -11.09
C LEU A 238 -0.45 -13.47 -12.24
N HIS A 239 -1.28 -13.92 -13.17
CA HIS A 239 -0.80 -14.61 -14.37
C HIS A 239 0.10 -13.69 -15.24
N ALA A 240 -0.28 -12.41 -15.42
CA ALA A 240 0.53 -11.46 -16.18
C ALA A 240 1.84 -11.10 -15.46
N ARG A 241 1.80 -11.00 -14.12
CA ARG A 241 2.99 -10.82 -13.27
C ARG A 241 3.93 -12.01 -13.42
N LEU A 242 3.41 -13.24 -13.28
CA LEU A 242 4.17 -14.48 -13.48
C LEU A 242 4.82 -14.56 -14.86
N GLU A 243 4.08 -14.21 -15.93
CA GLU A 243 4.61 -14.18 -17.29
C GLU A 243 5.71 -13.14 -17.47
N ARG A 244 5.59 -11.96 -16.83
CA ARG A 244 6.64 -10.94 -16.85
C ARG A 244 7.89 -11.43 -16.13
N SER A 245 7.75 -11.91 -14.89
CA SER A 245 8.86 -12.43 -14.10
C SER A 245 9.59 -13.57 -14.82
N PHE A 246 8.84 -14.47 -15.46
CA PHE A 246 9.41 -15.54 -16.28
C PHE A 246 10.22 -14.98 -17.45
N LYS A 247 9.70 -14.00 -18.20
CA LYS A 247 10.41 -13.43 -19.36
C LYS A 247 11.70 -12.72 -18.95
N GLU A 248 11.68 -11.98 -17.84
CA GLU A 248 12.86 -11.28 -17.34
C GLU A 248 13.93 -12.28 -16.86
N LEU A 249 13.51 -13.32 -16.14
CA LEU A 249 14.40 -14.38 -15.68
C LEU A 249 14.96 -15.20 -16.85
N ASP A 250 14.14 -15.50 -17.85
CA ASP A 250 14.57 -16.23 -19.05
C ASP A 250 15.57 -15.43 -19.88
N ALA A 251 15.32 -14.14 -20.08
CA ALA A 251 16.26 -13.26 -20.78
C ALA A 251 17.60 -13.19 -20.04
N PHE A 252 17.57 -13.12 -18.70
CA PHE A 252 18.77 -13.15 -17.88
C PHE A 252 19.56 -14.46 -18.05
N TYR A 253 18.92 -15.62 -17.87
CA TYR A 253 19.63 -16.89 -18.03
C TYR A 253 20.10 -17.13 -19.46
N GLN A 254 19.36 -16.65 -20.46
CA GLN A 254 19.80 -16.72 -21.85
C GLN A 254 21.08 -15.91 -22.05
N GLN A 255 21.13 -14.67 -21.58
CA GLN A 255 22.33 -13.83 -21.66
C GLN A 255 23.54 -14.50 -21.00
N VAL A 256 23.33 -15.07 -19.81
CA VAL A 256 24.37 -15.79 -19.08
C VAL A 256 24.89 -16.99 -19.88
N ILE A 257 24.00 -17.79 -20.47
CA ILE A 257 24.40 -18.94 -21.31
C ILE A 257 25.19 -18.44 -22.54
N ASP A 258 24.74 -17.36 -23.18
CA ASP A 258 25.39 -16.80 -24.36
C ASP A 258 26.80 -16.27 -24.04
N ASP A 259 26.99 -15.66 -22.86
CA ASP A 259 28.29 -15.26 -22.35
C ASP A 259 29.25 -16.45 -22.18
N HIS A 260 28.75 -17.60 -21.72
CA HIS A 260 29.55 -18.83 -21.54
C HIS A 260 29.86 -19.52 -22.87
N LEU A 261 29.01 -19.35 -23.88
CA LEU A 261 29.23 -19.85 -25.24
C LEU A 261 30.15 -18.95 -26.07
N ASN A 262 30.40 -17.71 -25.62
CA ASN A 262 31.26 -16.77 -26.33
C ASN A 262 32.71 -17.29 -26.37
N PRO A 263 33.31 -17.50 -27.57
CA PRO A 263 34.68 -18.00 -27.70
C PRO A 263 35.73 -17.01 -27.19
N ALA A 264 35.38 -15.73 -27.04
CA ALA A 264 36.25 -14.70 -26.46
C ALA A 264 36.24 -14.68 -24.92
N ARG A 265 35.40 -15.49 -24.26
CA ARG A 265 35.38 -15.59 -22.79
C ARG A 265 36.70 -16.19 -22.31
N MET A 266 37.40 -15.48 -21.43
CA MET A 266 38.53 -16.05 -20.70
C MET A 266 38.04 -17.21 -19.85
N LYS A 267 38.56 -18.41 -20.11
CA LYS A 267 38.20 -19.59 -19.33
C LYS A 267 38.85 -19.50 -17.96
N PRO A 268 38.07 -19.60 -16.87
CA PRO A 268 38.64 -19.69 -15.53
C PRO A 268 39.40 -21.02 -15.36
N ASP A 269 40.33 -21.06 -14.41
CA ASP A 269 41.10 -22.28 -14.08
C ASP A 269 40.22 -23.43 -13.55
N GLN A 270 39.00 -23.11 -13.07
CA GLN A 270 38.00 -24.07 -12.65
C GLN A 270 36.67 -23.83 -13.36
N ASP A 271 36.06 -24.89 -13.86
CA ASP A 271 34.70 -24.85 -14.41
C ASP A 271 33.69 -24.43 -13.35
N ASP A 272 32.88 -23.43 -13.66
CA ASP A 272 31.66 -23.11 -12.91
C ASP A 272 30.52 -24.09 -13.26
N ILE A 273 29.38 -23.93 -12.58
CA ILE A 273 28.23 -24.82 -12.79
C ILE A 273 27.71 -24.77 -14.24
N ILE A 274 27.73 -23.61 -14.91
CA ILE A 274 27.25 -23.51 -16.29
C ILE A 274 28.22 -24.21 -17.24
N ASP A 275 29.53 -24.07 -17.04
CA ASP A 275 30.53 -24.80 -17.81
C ASP A 275 30.33 -26.32 -17.69
N VAL A 276 30.06 -26.82 -16.49
CA VAL A 276 29.74 -28.25 -16.26
C VAL A 276 28.45 -28.65 -16.98
N LEU A 277 27.38 -27.87 -16.86
CA LEU A 277 26.09 -28.18 -17.48
C LEU A 277 26.13 -28.11 -19.01
N LEU A 278 26.88 -27.17 -19.58
CA LEU A 278 27.10 -27.06 -21.02
C LEU A 278 27.97 -28.21 -21.56
N LYS A 279 28.93 -28.73 -20.78
CA LYS A 279 29.67 -29.95 -21.16
C LYS A 279 28.73 -31.16 -21.21
N ILE A 280 27.89 -31.34 -20.18
CA ILE A 280 26.87 -32.41 -20.15
C ILE A 280 25.90 -32.30 -21.34
N GLU A 281 25.47 -31.08 -21.69
CA GLU A 281 24.59 -30.82 -22.83
C GLU A 281 25.25 -31.11 -24.19
N LYS A 282 26.57 -30.90 -24.32
CA LYS A 282 27.34 -31.18 -25.54
C LYS A 282 27.72 -32.64 -25.68
N ASP A 283 28.12 -33.28 -24.58
CA ASP A 283 28.72 -34.60 -24.63
C ASP A 283 27.68 -35.68 -24.89
N GLN A 284 26.38 -35.45 -24.57
CA GLN A 284 25.13 -36.23 -24.84
C GLN A 284 25.17 -37.78 -24.77
N SER A 285 26.31 -38.41 -24.55
CA SER A 285 26.61 -39.79 -24.91
C SER A 285 26.97 -40.68 -23.72
N GLU A 286 27.10 -40.13 -22.51
CA GLU A 286 27.51 -40.92 -21.34
C GLU A 286 26.60 -40.84 -20.09
N ILE A 287 25.52 -40.04 -20.09
CA ILE A 287 24.65 -39.89 -18.90
C ILE A 287 23.17 -40.17 -19.21
N GLY A 288 22.82 -41.44 -19.35
CA GLY A 288 21.45 -41.94 -19.22
C GLY A 288 20.46 -41.52 -20.33
N ALA A 289 19.16 -41.79 -20.10
CA ALA A 289 18.08 -41.68 -21.09
C ALA A 289 17.48 -40.26 -21.26
N VAL A 290 18.06 -39.23 -20.65
CA VAL A 290 17.50 -37.86 -20.65
C VAL A 290 18.41 -36.92 -21.44
N GLN A 291 17.86 -36.28 -22.47
CA GLN A 291 18.56 -35.25 -23.25
C GLN A 291 18.51 -33.91 -22.52
N VAL A 292 19.65 -33.50 -21.93
CA VAL A 292 19.79 -32.17 -21.31
C VAL A 292 19.79 -31.11 -22.41
N THR A 293 19.01 -30.05 -22.22
CA THR A 293 18.90 -28.91 -23.15
C THR A 293 19.21 -27.60 -22.41
N LYS A 294 19.34 -26.50 -23.15
CA LYS A 294 19.50 -25.17 -22.54
C LYS A 294 18.38 -24.81 -21.55
N ASP A 295 17.13 -25.21 -21.82
CA ASP A 295 16.03 -24.97 -20.88
C ASP A 295 16.18 -25.77 -19.56
N HIS A 296 16.78 -26.96 -19.61
CA HIS A 296 17.15 -27.70 -18.39
C HIS A 296 18.21 -26.94 -17.59
N ILE A 297 19.22 -26.38 -18.27
CA ILE A 297 20.26 -25.55 -17.63
C ILE A 297 19.59 -24.35 -16.95
N LYS A 298 18.70 -23.63 -17.64
CA LYS A 298 17.96 -22.49 -17.07
C LYS A 298 17.11 -22.90 -15.86
N ALA A 299 16.44 -24.05 -15.90
CA ALA A 299 15.66 -24.57 -14.78
C ALA A 299 16.53 -24.93 -13.57
N ILE A 300 17.73 -25.49 -13.77
CA ILE A 300 18.70 -25.75 -12.70
C ILE A 300 19.25 -24.44 -12.13
N LEU A 301 19.57 -23.45 -12.97
CA LEU A 301 20.00 -22.13 -12.53
C LEU A 301 18.95 -21.45 -11.66
N MET A 302 17.67 -21.55 -12.02
CA MET A 302 16.56 -21.11 -11.18
C MET A 302 16.62 -21.74 -9.78
N ASN A 303 16.82 -23.06 -9.68
CA ASN A 303 16.98 -23.70 -8.38
C ASN A 303 18.20 -23.18 -7.60
N ILE A 304 19.34 -22.98 -8.25
CA ILE A 304 20.59 -22.54 -7.60
C ILE A 304 20.46 -21.11 -7.06
N PHE A 305 20.01 -20.17 -7.88
CA PHE A 305 19.89 -18.76 -7.48
C PHE A 305 18.81 -18.56 -6.43
N LEU A 306 17.62 -19.15 -6.61
CA LEU A 306 16.50 -18.91 -5.71
C LEU A 306 16.63 -19.68 -4.39
N ALA A 307 17.30 -20.83 -4.36
CA ALA A 307 17.55 -21.54 -3.09
C ALA A 307 18.82 -21.07 -2.39
N GLY A 308 19.88 -20.74 -3.14
CA GLY A 308 21.22 -20.47 -2.60
C GLY A 308 21.40 -19.10 -1.94
N VAL A 309 20.63 -18.10 -2.37
CA VAL A 309 20.75 -16.72 -1.87
C VAL A 309 19.97 -16.55 -0.55
N ASP A 310 18.64 -16.57 -0.61
CA ASP A 310 17.78 -16.23 0.53
C ASP A 310 17.96 -17.12 1.75
N THR A 311 18.05 -18.45 1.55
CA THR A 311 18.06 -19.38 2.70
C THR A 311 19.31 -19.21 3.57
N GLY A 312 20.45 -18.97 2.93
CA GLY A 312 21.71 -18.67 3.62
C GLY A 312 21.66 -17.33 4.34
N THR A 313 21.18 -16.28 3.66
CA THR A 313 21.03 -14.94 4.23
C THR A 313 20.10 -14.95 5.46
N ILE A 314 18.91 -15.54 5.34
CA ILE A 314 17.94 -15.65 6.45
C ILE A 314 18.58 -16.35 7.65
N THR A 315 19.32 -17.44 7.42
CA THR A 315 20.00 -18.19 8.50
C THR A 315 21.06 -17.33 9.20
N MET A 316 21.89 -16.61 8.44
CA MET A 316 22.94 -15.75 9.01
C MET A 316 22.36 -14.54 9.77
N VAL A 317 21.30 -13.92 9.25
CA VAL A 317 20.60 -12.81 9.92
C VAL A 317 20.00 -13.27 11.24
N TRP A 318 19.26 -14.38 11.26
CA TRP A 318 18.70 -14.92 12.50
C TRP A 318 19.78 -15.35 13.50
N ALA A 319 20.88 -15.94 13.03
CA ALA A 319 22.00 -16.27 13.91
C ALA A 319 22.57 -15.01 14.58
N MET A 320 22.82 -13.95 13.81
CA MET A 320 23.34 -12.69 14.36
C MET A 320 22.33 -12.01 15.30
N ALA A 321 21.03 -12.05 14.98
CA ALA A 321 19.98 -11.51 15.84
C ALA A 321 19.89 -12.27 17.18
N GLU A 322 19.90 -13.60 17.15
CA GLU A 322 19.90 -14.42 18.37
C GLU A 322 21.16 -14.22 19.20
N LEU A 323 22.33 -14.12 18.57
CA LEU A 323 23.56 -13.83 19.29
C LEU A 323 23.54 -12.42 19.90
N ALA A 324 23.02 -11.42 19.20
CA ALA A 324 22.90 -10.05 19.71
C ALA A 324 21.95 -9.97 20.91
N LYS A 325 20.86 -10.75 20.89
CA LYS A 325 19.91 -10.89 22.01
C LYS A 325 20.48 -11.71 23.17
N ASN A 326 21.47 -12.56 22.92
CA ASN A 326 22.11 -13.43 23.91
C ASN A 326 23.63 -13.15 24.04
N PRO A 327 24.06 -12.03 24.66
CA PRO A 327 25.47 -11.64 24.76
C PRO A 327 26.38 -12.69 25.39
N ARG A 328 25.86 -13.52 26.29
CA ARG A 328 26.58 -14.65 26.89
C ARG A 328 27.02 -15.66 25.82
N VAL A 329 26.12 -16.00 24.91
CA VAL A 329 26.35 -16.95 23.82
C VAL A 329 27.28 -16.31 22.77
N MET A 330 27.04 -15.04 22.41
CA MET A 330 27.93 -14.25 21.54
C MET A 330 29.39 -14.29 22.03
N LYS A 331 29.64 -13.94 23.29
CA LYS A 331 30.99 -13.95 23.86
C LYS A 331 31.62 -15.34 23.86
N LYS A 332 30.84 -16.38 24.13
CA LYS A 332 31.34 -17.76 24.15
C LYS A 332 31.76 -18.24 22.75
N VAL A 333 30.95 -17.98 21.72
CA VAL A 333 31.30 -18.34 20.34
C VAL A 333 32.48 -17.50 19.82
N GLN A 334 32.52 -16.19 20.12
CA GLN A 334 33.68 -15.36 19.79
C GLN A 334 34.97 -15.86 20.47
N GLY A 335 34.87 -16.29 21.73
CA GLY A 335 35.98 -16.86 22.49
C GLY A 335 36.52 -18.15 21.87
N GLU A 336 35.65 -19.08 21.49
CA GLU A 336 36.03 -20.30 20.76
C GLU A 336 36.78 -19.95 19.46
N ILE A 337 36.17 -19.10 18.63
CA ILE A 337 36.71 -18.76 17.31
C ILE A 337 38.08 -18.07 17.45
N ARG A 338 38.19 -17.07 18.31
CA ARG A 338 39.44 -16.32 18.51
C ARG A 338 40.54 -17.19 19.14
N SER A 339 40.19 -18.12 20.03
CA SER A 339 41.14 -19.07 20.60
C SER A 339 41.66 -20.07 19.56
N CYS A 340 40.79 -20.57 18.68
CA CYS A 340 41.15 -21.51 17.64
C CYS A 340 42.03 -20.87 16.54
N VAL A 341 41.69 -19.65 16.13
CA VAL A 341 42.32 -18.96 14.99
C VAL A 341 43.60 -18.22 15.40
N GLY A 342 43.69 -17.76 16.65
CA GLY A 342 44.88 -17.12 17.22
C GLY A 342 45.26 -15.84 16.46
N LYS A 343 46.52 -15.75 16.02
CA LYS A 343 47.08 -14.57 15.32
C LYS A 343 46.98 -14.64 13.79
N LYS A 344 46.24 -15.61 13.23
CA LYS A 344 46.14 -15.84 11.77
C LYS A 344 45.48 -14.68 11.02
N GLY A 345 44.69 -13.85 11.70
CA GLY A 345 44.09 -12.63 11.13
C GLY A 345 42.82 -12.85 10.31
N LYS A 346 42.54 -14.08 9.84
CA LYS A 346 41.29 -14.46 9.15
C LYS A 346 40.92 -15.91 9.42
N VAL A 347 39.63 -16.24 9.36
CA VAL A 347 39.13 -17.62 9.48
C VAL A 347 39.00 -18.22 8.08
N SER A 348 39.61 -19.39 7.89
CA SER A 348 39.53 -20.18 6.66
C SER A 348 38.61 -21.38 6.83
N GLU A 349 38.11 -21.97 5.75
CA GLU A 349 37.18 -23.12 5.85
C GLU A 349 37.76 -24.32 6.61
N THR A 350 39.08 -24.53 6.52
CA THR A 350 39.77 -25.59 7.27
C THR A 350 39.78 -25.39 8.78
N ASP A 351 39.56 -24.17 9.26
CA ASP A 351 39.48 -23.88 10.69
C ASP A 351 38.09 -24.22 11.24
N ILE A 352 37.04 -24.20 10.41
CA ILE A 352 35.64 -24.41 10.79
C ILE A 352 35.41 -25.78 11.44
N ASP A 353 36.17 -26.80 11.05
CA ASP A 353 36.03 -28.13 11.63
C ASP A 353 36.33 -28.20 13.12
N GLN A 354 37.10 -27.25 13.65
CA GLN A 354 37.43 -27.16 15.06
C GLN A 354 36.42 -26.31 15.87
N LEU A 355 35.52 -25.58 15.21
CA LEU A 355 34.58 -24.63 15.83
C LEU A 355 33.27 -25.32 16.21
N GLN A 356 33.31 -26.17 17.24
CA GLN A 356 32.17 -27.00 17.64
C GLN A 356 31.01 -26.18 18.21
N PHE A 357 31.30 -25.14 19.00
CA PHE A 357 30.28 -24.26 19.56
C PHE A 357 29.62 -23.40 18.48
N LEU A 358 30.37 -22.93 17.47
CA LEU A 358 29.77 -22.30 16.29
C LEU A 358 28.80 -23.25 15.56
N LYS A 359 29.17 -24.51 15.36
CA LYS A 359 28.28 -25.51 14.75
C LYS A 359 27.01 -25.73 15.58
N MET A 360 27.11 -25.69 16.91
CA MET A 360 25.93 -25.73 17.79
C MET A 360 25.05 -24.47 17.68
N VAL A 361 25.66 -23.28 17.54
CA VAL A 361 24.93 -22.02 17.27
C VAL A 361 24.14 -22.12 15.97
N VAL A 362 24.74 -22.66 14.90
CA VAL A 362 24.06 -22.85 13.60
C VAL A 362 22.93 -23.87 13.72
N LYS A 363 23.15 -25.01 14.40
CA LYS A 363 22.09 -26.00 14.66
C LYS A 363 20.90 -25.40 15.41
N GLU A 364 21.17 -24.63 16.46
CA GLU A 364 20.13 -23.99 17.26
C GLU A 364 19.38 -22.89 16.48
N THR A 365 20.11 -22.13 15.67
CA THR A 365 19.51 -21.15 14.75
C THR A 365 18.55 -21.84 13.78
N LEU A 366 18.97 -22.94 13.14
CA LEU A 366 18.12 -23.67 12.20
C LEU A 366 16.96 -24.41 12.87
N ARG A 367 17.07 -24.76 14.16
CA ARG A 367 15.96 -25.33 14.95
C ARG A 367 14.87 -24.29 15.17
N LEU A 368 15.23 -23.09 15.63
CA LEU A 368 14.27 -22.01 15.90
C LEU A 368 13.82 -21.31 14.61
N HIS A 369 14.71 -21.08 13.66
CA HIS A 369 14.47 -20.22 12.51
C HIS A 369 14.77 -20.96 11.19
N PRO A 370 14.10 -22.09 10.91
CA PRO A 370 14.30 -22.79 9.64
C PRO A 370 13.79 -21.91 8.48
N PRO A 371 14.62 -21.56 7.47
CA PRO A 371 14.19 -20.70 6.37
C PRO A 371 12.98 -21.25 5.60
N GLY A 372 12.88 -22.57 5.47
CA GLY A 372 11.72 -23.26 4.89
C GLY A 372 10.79 -23.84 5.97
N THR A 373 10.00 -23.00 6.64
CA THR A 373 9.18 -23.39 7.82
C THR A 373 8.20 -24.55 7.57
N LEU A 374 7.70 -24.71 6.34
CA LEU A 374 6.78 -25.79 5.93
C LEU A 374 7.40 -26.82 4.96
N LEU A 375 8.71 -26.73 4.71
CA LEU A 375 9.39 -27.40 3.60
C LEU A 375 8.72 -27.16 2.23
N ILE A 376 9.28 -27.73 1.17
CA ILE A 376 8.63 -27.76 -0.15
C ILE A 376 7.50 -28.80 -0.10
N PRO A 377 6.27 -28.46 -0.54
CA PRO A 377 5.13 -29.37 -0.47
C PRO A 377 5.38 -30.64 -1.28
N ARG A 378 4.91 -31.76 -0.73
CA ARG A 378 4.93 -33.06 -1.43
C ARG A 378 3.54 -33.45 -1.92
N GLU A 379 3.48 -34.42 -2.82
CA GLU A 379 2.24 -35.04 -3.29
C GLU A 379 2.32 -36.55 -3.14
N THR A 380 1.29 -37.16 -2.56
CA THR A 380 1.20 -38.61 -2.38
C THR A 380 0.90 -39.32 -3.71
N MET A 381 1.55 -40.45 -3.96
CA MET A 381 1.43 -41.22 -5.20
C MET A 381 0.52 -42.45 -5.06
N SER A 382 0.41 -42.98 -3.86
CA SER A 382 -0.28 -44.23 -3.51
C SER A 382 -1.07 -44.03 -2.22
N HIS A 383 -1.99 -44.96 -1.94
CA HIS A 383 -2.68 -45.01 -0.65
C HIS A 383 -1.78 -45.68 0.40
N PHE A 384 -1.77 -45.11 1.61
CA PHE A 384 -1.10 -45.68 2.78
C PHE A 384 -1.77 -45.21 4.07
N LYS A 385 -1.31 -45.72 5.22
CA LYS A 385 -1.78 -45.28 6.54
C LYS A 385 -0.72 -44.47 7.26
N LEU A 386 -1.10 -43.30 7.76
CA LEU A 386 -0.27 -42.43 8.59
C LEU A 386 -0.91 -42.28 9.96
N ASN A 387 -0.24 -42.70 11.03
CA ASN A 387 -0.83 -42.75 12.38
C ASN A 387 -2.21 -43.44 12.42
N GLY A 388 -2.41 -44.48 11.60
CA GLY A 388 -3.68 -45.21 11.50
C GLY A 388 -4.75 -44.60 10.57
N TYR A 389 -4.54 -43.37 10.08
CA TYR A 389 -5.46 -42.67 9.18
C TYR A 389 -5.18 -42.97 7.71
N ASP A 390 -6.23 -43.04 6.89
CA ASP A 390 -6.14 -43.25 5.45
C ASP A 390 -5.66 -41.98 4.72
N ILE A 391 -4.56 -42.10 3.98
CA ILE A 391 -4.04 -41.05 3.10
C ILE A 391 -4.22 -41.50 1.66
N ASP A 392 -5.05 -40.77 0.90
CA ASP A 392 -5.33 -41.06 -0.51
C ASP A 392 -4.21 -40.50 -1.42
N PRO A 393 -3.97 -41.08 -2.62
CA PRO A 393 -3.08 -40.48 -3.62
C PRO A 393 -3.58 -39.08 -4.04
N LYS A 394 -2.68 -38.24 -4.56
CA LYS A 394 -2.91 -36.82 -4.90
C LYS A 394 -3.24 -35.93 -3.70
N THR A 395 -2.95 -36.38 -2.49
CA THR A 395 -3.01 -35.55 -1.28
C THR A 395 -1.74 -34.71 -1.20
N ARG A 396 -1.88 -33.40 -1.03
CA ARG A 396 -0.75 -32.51 -0.76
C ARG A 396 -0.27 -32.75 0.67
N LEU A 397 1.03 -32.85 0.88
CA LEU A 397 1.61 -33.06 2.19
C LEU A 397 2.58 -31.91 2.53
N GLN A 398 2.39 -31.31 3.69
CA GLN A 398 3.22 -30.24 4.23
C GLN A 398 3.80 -30.65 5.59
N VAL A 399 5.11 -30.46 5.77
CA VAL A 399 5.81 -30.79 7.01
C VAL A 399 6.20 -29.50 7.70
N ASN A 400 5.55 -29.21 8.82
CA ASN A 400 5.79 -28.01 9.61
C ASN A 400 7.02 -28.19 10.50
N VAL A 401 8.20 -27.97 9.94
CA VAL A 401 9.47 -28.14 10.66
C VAL A 401 9.67 -27.06 11.72
N TRP A 402 9.03 -25.89 11.55
CA TRP A 402 8.97 -24.85 12.58
C TRP A 402 8.26 -25.35 13.84
N ALA A 403 7.15 -26.08 13.68
CA ALA A 403 6.43 -26.70 14.79
C ALA A 403 7.26 -27.81 15.46
N ILE A 404 7.93 -28.65 14.67
CA ILE A 404 8.76 -29.77 15.15
C ILE A 404 9.95 -29.23 15.96
N GLY A 405 10.60 -28.18 15.49
CA GLY A 405 11.71 -27.53 16.18
C GLY A 405 11.31 -26.93 17.53
N ARG A 406 10.01 -26.66 17.76
CA ARG A 406 9.44 -26.11 19.00
C ARG A 406 8.60 -27.10 19.80
N ASP A 407 8.68 -28.39 19.47
CA ASP A 407 7.90 -29.40 20.19
C ASP A 407 8.55 -29.74 21.53
N PRO A 408 7.90 -29.44 22.68
CA PRO A 408 8.44 -29.75 24.00
C PRO A 408 8.63 -31.25 24.25
N SER A 409 8.05 -32.13 23.43
CA SER A 409 8.32 -33.57 23.54
C SER A 409 9.72 -33.96 23.07
N ASN A 410 10.33 -33.16 22.19
CA ASN A 410 11.68 -33.40 21.65
C ASN A 410 12.70 -32.41 22.24
N TRP A 411 12.27 -31.20 22.59
CA TRP A 411 13.16 -30.11 22.97
C TRP A 411 12.78 -29.54 24.33
N LYS A 412 13.67 -29.66 25.32
CA LYS A 412 13.52 -28.97 26.61
C LYS A 412 13.66 -27.46 26.41
N ASP A 413 12.80 -26.65 27.02
CA ASP A 413 12.79 -25.18 26.89
C ASP A 413 12.84 -24.76 25.40
N PRO A 414 11.83 -25.13 24.59
CA PRO A 414 11.91 -25.11 23.13
C PRO A 414 11.95 -23.70 22.52
N GLU A 415 11.53 -22.67 23.25
CA GLU A 415 11.58 -21.28 22.77
C GLU A 415 12.90 -20.58 23.10
N ASP A 416 13.72 -21.16 23.97
CA ASP A 416 15.00 -20.57 24.37
C ASP A 416 16.10 -20.90 23.37
N PHE A 417 16.87 -19.88 22.98
CA PHE A 417 18.09 -20.03 22.18
C PHE A 417 19.24 -20.57 23.05
N LEU A 418 19.40 -21.89 23.05
CA LEU A 418 20.36 -22.60 23.90
C LEU A 418 21.23 -23.54 23.08
N PRO A 419 22.30 -23.05 22.41
CA PRO A 419 23.21 -23.91 21.65
C PRO A 419 23.82 -25.06 22.46
N GLU A 420 24.03 -24.88 23.76
CA GLU A 420 24.53 -25.93 24.65
C GLU A 420 23.67 -27.20 24.69
N ARG A 421 22.41 -27.15 24.24
CA ARG A 421 21.58 -28.36 24.14
C ARG A 421 22.14 -29.43 23.20
N PHE A 422 23.04 -29.02 22.30
CA PHE A 422 23.73 -29.91 21.39
C PHE A 422 25.06 -30.46 21.94
N THR A 423 25.44 -30.08 23.16
CA THR A 423 26.61 -30.67 23.85
C THR A 423 26.37 -32.16 24.03
N ASP A 424 27.30 -32.99 23.59
CA ASP A 424 27.22 -34.46 23.63
C ASP A 424 25.98 -35.06 22.93
N SER A 425 25.33 -34.30 22.05
CA SER A 425 24.17 -34.74 21.27
C SER A 425 24.56 -35.20 19.87
N SER A 426 24.04 -36.35 19.43
CA SER A 426 24.23 -36.84 18.06
C SER A 426 23.30 -36.17 17.05
N VAL A 427 22.33 -35.36 17.50
CA VAL A 427 21.31 -34.76 16.65
C VAL A 427 21.94 -33.84 15.59
N ASP A 428 21.54 -34.05 14.34
CA ASP A 428 22.06 -33.34 13.17
C ASP A 428 20.96 -33.12 12.12
N PHE A 429 21.06 -32.01 11.39
CA PHE A 429 20.08 -31.56 10.40
C PHE A 429 20.23 -32.25 9.02
N LYS A 430 21.06 -33.29 8.93
CA LYS A 430 21.36 -34.04 7.68
C LYS A 430 20.25 -35.01 7.25
N GLY A 431 19.08 -34.95 7.89
CA GLY A 431 17.88 -35.70 7.50
C GLY A 431 17.78 -37.11 8.10
N GLN A 432 18.61 -37.44 9.09
CA GLN A 432 18.49 -38.70 9.87
C GLN A 432 17.76 -38.51 11.21
N HIS A 433 17.74 -37.29 11.75
CA HIS A 433 17.08 -36.93 13.00
C HIS A 433 15.83 -36.09 12.70
N PHE A 434 14.65 -36.65 12.95
CA PHE A 434 13.38 -36.05 12.50
C PHE A 434 12.90 -34.92 13.40
N GLU A 435 13.52 -34.73 14.56
CA GLU A 435 13.39 -33.58 15.44
C GLU A 435 14.09 -32.32 14.92
N LEU A 436 15.02 -32.44 13.95
CA LEU A 436 15.74 -31.31 13.34
C LEU A 436 15.82 -31.45 11.81
N LEU A 437 14.85 -30.86 11.09
CA LEU A 437 14.67 -31.07 9.63
C LEU A 437 14.72 -29.79 8.76
N PRO A 438 15.59 -28.81 8.99
CA PRO A 438 15.62 -27.57 8.20
C PRO A 438 15.91 -27.81 6.70
N PHE A 439 16.57 -28.92 6.36
CA PHE A 439 16.89 -29.34 4.98
C PHE A 439 15.98 -30.47 4.45
N GLY A 440 14.96 -30.85 5.20
CA GLY A 440 14.12 -32.02 4.92
C GLY A 440 14.88 -33.36 5.04
N ALA A 441 14.25 -34.44 4.59
CA ALA A 441 14.79 -35.80 4.65
C ALA A 441 14.32 -36.66 3.45
N GLY A 442 14.80 -37.89 3.35
CA GLY A 442 14.43 -38.86 2.30
C GLY A 442 14.93 -38.46 0.92
N ARG A 443 14.31 -39.00 -0.15
CA ARG A 443 14.73 -38.77 -1.55
C ARG A 443 14.81 -37.30 -1.95
N ARG A 444 14.01 -36.45 -1.30
CA ARG A 444 13.93 -35.01 -1.60
C ARG A 444 14.68 -34.12 -0.59
N GLY A 445 15.59 -34.68 0.20
CA GLY A 445 16.48 -33.87 1.04
C GLY A 445 17.28 -32.85 0.21
N CYS A 446 17.62 -31.71 0.81
CA CYS A 446 18.32 -30.63 0.12
C CYS A 446 19.63 -31.12 -0.54
N PRO A 447 19.81 -30.94 -1.86
CA PRO A 447 21.07 -31.31 -2.51
C PRO A 447 22.21 -30.35 -2.15
N GLY A 448 21.91 -29.08 -1.88
CA GLY A 448 22.88 -28.03 -1.60
C GLY A 448 23.29 -27.88 -0.13
N ILE A 449 22.99 -28.87 0.73
CA ILE A 449 23.21 -28.78 2.18
C ILE A 449 24.65 -28.37 2.54
N TYR A 450 25.66 -29.00 1.93
CA TYR A 450 27.07 -28.73 2.21
C TYR A 450 27.52 -27.35 1.71
N MET A 451 26.99 -26.87 0.59
CA MET A 451 27.28 -25.54 0.06
C MET A 451 26.72 -24.47 1.01
N GLY A 452 25.46 -24.62 1.42
CA GLY A 452 24.78 -23.69 2.32
C GLY A 452 25.44 -23.62 3.70
N THR A 453 25.76 -24.78 4.31
CA THR A 453 26.40 -24.80 5.63
C THR A 453 27.81 -24.24 5.59
N ALA A 454 28.61 -24.55 4.56
CA ALA A 454 29.96 -23.99 4.42
C ALA A 454 29.94 -22.45 4.32
N MET A 455 29.00 -21.89 3.56
CA MET A 455 28.81 -20.44 3.45
C MET A 455 28.38 -19.81 4.78
N VAL A 456 27.36 -20.37 5.45
CA VAL A 456 26.85 -19.83 6.72
C VAL A 456 27.93 -19.88 7.81
N GLU A 457 28.60 -21.03 7.98
CA GLU A 457 29.62 -21.22 9.02
C GLU A 457 30.84 -20.33 8.77
N LEU A 458 31.36 -20.25 7.54
CA LEU A 458 32.51 -19.41 7.22
C LEU A 458 32.24 -17.92 7.45
N THR A 459 31.07 -17.44 7.03
CA THR A 459 30.68 -16.04 7.20
C THR A 459 30.52 -15.69 8.67
N LEU A 460 29.73 -16.47 9.42
CA LEU A 460 29.53 -16.23 10.85
C LEU A 460 30.86 -16.29 11.60
N ALA A 461 31.73 -17.27 11.29
CA ALA A 461 33.04 -17.37 11.93
C ALA A 461 33.88 -16.10 11.71
N ASN A 462 33.94 -15.58 10.49
CA ASN A 462 34.71 -14.37 10.18
C ASN A 462 34.10 -13.10 10.80
N LEU A 463 32.77 -12.95 10.80
CA LEU A 463 32.10 -11.80 11.43
C LEU A 463 32.31 -11.78 12.95
N LEU A 464 32.24 -12.95 13.60
CA LEU A 464 32.42 -13.09 15.04
C LEU A 464 33.89 -12.99 15.45
N TYR A 465 34.80 -13.47 14.61
CA TYR A 465 36.24 -13.29 14.81
C TYR A 465 36.64 -11.81 14.74
N SER A 466 36.22 -11.12 13.68
CA SER A 466 36.77 -9.81 13.28
C SER A 466 36.20 -8.62 14.03
N PHE A 467 34.99 -8.74 14.59
CA PHE A 467 34.28 -7.62 15.20
C PHE A 467 33.77 -7.95 16.61
N ASP A 468 33.79 -6.95 17.48
CA ASP A 468 32.94 -6.91 18.67
C ASP A 468 31.64 -6.20 18.32
N TRP A 469 30.52 -6.85 18.64
CA TRP A 469 29.18 -6.39 18.26
C TRP A 469 28.49 -5.67 19.41
N LYS A 470 27.87 -4.54 19.11
CA LYS A 470 27.02 -3.78 20.02
C LYS A 470 25.78 -3.29 19.30
N LEU A 471 24.69 -3.13 20.04
CA LEU A 471 23.46 -2.55 19.50
C LEU A 471 23.65 -1.04 19.25
N PRO A 472 22.90 -0.44 18.30
CA PRO A 472 22.89 1.01 18.09
C PRO A 472 22.59 1.81 19.36
N SER A 473 23.09 3.04 19.44
CA SER A 473 22.95 3.90 20.62
C SER A 473 21.49 4.05 21.07
N GLY A 474 21.22 3.70 22.32
CA GLY A 474 19.88 3.78 22.93
C GLY A 474 19.05 2.50 22.85
N MET A 475 19.52 1.47 22.13
CA MET A 475 18.83 0.18 22.00
C MET A 475 19.34 -0.84 23.04
N LYS A 476 18.42 -1.59 23.63
CA LYS A 476 18.68 -2.72 24.54
C LYS A 476 18.36 -4.05 23.86
N GLU A 477 18.80 -5.16 24.43
CA GLU A 477 18.58 -6.52 23.88
C GLU A 477 17.08 -6.85 23.74
N GLN A 478 16.26 -6.34 24.65
CA GLN A 478 14.79 -6.49 24.61
C GLN A 478 14.12 -5.70 23.48
N ASP A 479 14.82 -4.71 22.89
CA ASP A 479 14.29 -3.86 21.82
C ASP A 479 14.54 -4.48 20.43
N ILE A 480 15.29 -5.59 20.36
CA ILE A 480 15.49 -6.35 19.12
C ILE A 480 14.17 -7.02 18.74
N ASP A 481 13.61 -6.61 17.60
CA ASP A 481 12.43 -7.24 17.04
C ASP A 481 12.77 -8.65 16.56
N MET A 482 12.09 -9.64 17.15
CA MET A 482 12.20 -11.05 16.79
C MET A 482 10.91 -11.56 16.12
N GLU A 483 10.00 -10.65 15.74
CA GLU A 483 8.81 -11.02 15.00
C GLU A 483 9.18 -11.48 13.58
N GLU A 484 8.63 -12.63 13.19
CA GLU A 484 8.76 -13.13 11.82
C GLU A 484 7.88 -12.28 10.91
N ALA A 485 8.48 -11.57 9.96
CA ALA A 485 7.75 -11.06 8.83
C ALA A 485 7.30 -12.22 7.94
N ALA A 486 6.16 -12.06 7.28
CA ALA A 486 5.79 -12.89 6.14
C ALA A 486 6.86 -12.72 5.06
N GLY A 487 7.89 -13.59 5.04
CA GLY A 487 8.99 -13.50 4.09
C GLY A 487 8.50 -13.58 2.64
N HIS A 488 9.37 -13.26 1.68
CA HIS A 488 9.06 -13.34 0.25
C HIS A 488 8.60 -14.73 -0.21
N VAL A 489 8.84 -15.78 0.60
CA VAL A 489 8.36 -17.17 0.39
C VAL A 489 6.99 -17.47 1.03
N CYS A 490 6.41 -16.53 1.78
CA CYS A 490 5.08 -16.65 2.39
C CYS A 490 4.36 -15.29 2.45
N HIS A 491 4.26 -14.57 1.34
CA HIS A 491 3.31 -13.46 1.23
C HIS A 491 1.87 -13.99 1.12
N PHE A 492 1.27 -14.25 2.28
CA PHE A 492 -0.17 -14.25 2.44
C PHE A 492 -0.51 -13.11 3.42
N TYR A 493 -1.65 -12.46 3.19
CA TYR A 493 -2.22 -11.31 3.93
C TYR A 493 -2.04 -9.93 3.29
N THR A 494 -2.76 -9.75 2.17
CA THR A 494 -3.76 -8.67 2.17
C THR A 494 -5.16 -9.22 2.40
N LEU A 495 -5.40 -10.54 2.38
CA LEU A 495 -6.75 -11.07 2.14
C LEU A 495 -7.62 -11.58 3.32
N LEU A 496 -7.18 -11.76 4.57
CA LEU A 496 -8.09 -12.25 5.63
C LEU A 496 -7.73 -11.89 7.09
N SER A 497 -7.30 -10.65 7.39
CA SER A 497 -7.29 -10.16 8.80
C SER A 497 -8.59 -9.42 9.16
N CYS A 498 -9.72 -10.12 9.06
CA CYS A 498 -10.86 -9.81 9.91
C CYS A 498 -10.85 -10.82 11.06
N SER A 499 -10.90 -10.29 12.28
CA SER A 499 -10.90 -10.97 13.59
C SER A 499 -9.57 -11.59 14.07
N LYS A 500 -8.60 -10.75 14.44
CA LYS A 500 -7.96 -10.93 15.75
C LYS A 500 -8.80 -10.16 16.77
N VAL A 501 -9.70 -10.86 17.46
CA VAL A 501 -10.20 -10.39 18.75
C VAL A 501 -9.16 -10.84 19.75
N ASP A 502 -8.20 -9.95 20.05
CA ASP A 502 -7.28 -10.15 21.16
C ASP A 502 -8.08 -10.35 22.45
N GLU A 503 -7.69 -11.37 23.22
CA GLU A 503 -8.18 -11.67 24.57
C GLU A 503 -7.89 -10.54 25.60
N LYS A 504 -7.26 -9.43 25.18
CA LYS A 504 -7.11 -8.19 25.97
C LYS A 504 -8.38 -7.34 26.11
N ARG A 505 -9.51 -7.73 25.50
CA ARG A 505 -10.76 -6.93 25.46
C ARG A 505 -11.60 -6.87 26.74
N LYS A 506 -11.13 -7.38 27.88
CA LYS A 506 -11.98 -7.42 29.09
C LYS A 506 -12.31 -6.03 29.70
N ASN A 507 -11.65 -4.93 29.29
CA ASN A 507 -11.87 -3.59 29.90
C ASN A 507 -11.99 -2.37 28.92
N LYS A 508 -12.18 -2.55 27.61
CA LYS A 508 -12.30 -1.41 26.67
C LYS A 508 -13.75 -0.98 26.43
N GLN A 509 -14.02 0.32 26.41
CA GLN A 509 -15.34 0.91 26.12
C GLN A 509 -15.33 1.60 24.74
N PRO A 510 -15.76 0.95 23.65
CA PRO A 510 -15.84 1.58 22.34
C PRO A 510 -16.97 2.61 22.28
N PRO A 511 -16.93 3.59 21.34
CA PRO A 511 -18.07 4.47 21.09
C PRO A 511 -19.35 3.69 20.74
N PRO A 512 -20.54 4.23 21.06
CA PRO A 512 -21.81 3.61 20.68
C PRO A 512 -21.95 3.54 19.16
N GLY A 513 -22.78 2.62 18.66
CA GLY A 513 -23.00 2.51 17.22
C GLY A 513 -24.20 1.64 16.86
N PRO A 514 -24.75 1.80 15.64
CA PRO A 514 -25.83 0.98 15.14
C PRO A 514 -25.45 -0.51 15.03
N PRO A 515 -26.44 -1.41 15.15
CA PRO A 515 -26.27 -2.82 14.85
C PRO A 515 -25.68 -3.01 13.44
N LYS A 516 -24.70 -3.90 13.34
CA LYS A 516 -23.96 -4.20 12.11
C LYS A 516 -24.40 -5.52 11.50
N LEU A 517 -24.43 -5.62 10.17
CA LEU A 517 -24.64 -6.88 9.48
C LEU A 517 -23.30 -7.63 9.31
N PRO A 518 -23.31 -8.97 9.22
CA PRO A 518 -22.12 -9.74 8.87
C PRO A 518 -21.49 -9.23 7.56
N ILE A 519 -20.16 -9.24 7.49
CA ILE A 519 -19.34 -8.86 6.32
C ILE A 519 -19.40 -7.37 5.99
N ILE A 520 -20.56 -6.82 5.63
CA ILE A 520 -20.70 -5.43 5.15
C ILE A 520 -20.78 -4.39 6.27
N GLY A 521 -20.99 -4.84 7.51
CA GLY A 521 -21.12 -3.96 8.67
C GLY A 521 -22.29 -2.99 8.54
N ASN A 522 -22.01 -1.69 8.62
CA ASN A 522 -22.96 -0.58 8.58
C ASN A 522 -23.09 0.06 7.19
N LEU A 523 -22.46 -0.48 6.14
CA LEU A 523 -22.56 0.07 4.77
C LEU A 523 -24.00 0.17 4.25
N HIS A 524 -24.86 -0.77 4.63
CA HIS A 524 -26.28 -0.79 4.26
C HIS A 524 -27.11 0.37 4.85
N GLN A 525 -26.57 1.11 5.82
CA GLN A 525 -27.23 2.24 6.48
C GLN A 525 -26.83 3.58 5.87
N LEU A 526 -25.94 3.57 4.87
CA LEU A 526 -25.44 4.77 4.20
C LEU A 526 -26.18 4.97 2.87
N GLY A 527 -26.85 6.10 2.74
CA GLY A 527 -27.49 6.54 1.50
C GLY A 527 -26.51 7.23 0.54
N SER A 528 -27.04 7.79 -0.55
CA SER A 528 -26.24 8.54 -1.54
C SER A 528 -25.59 9.80 -0.96
N LEU A 529 -26.24 10.45 0.00
CA LEU A 529 -25.71 11.59 0.76
C LEU A 529 -25.17 11.09 2.10
N LEU A 530 -23.86 10.81 2.13
CA LEU A 530 -23.20 10.22 3.29
C LEU A 530 -23.33 11.10 4.54
N HIS A 531 -23.08 12.41 4.43
CA HIS A 531 -23.15 13.34 5.56
C HIS A 531 -24.54 13.39 6.20
N ARG A 532 -25.61 13.34 5.41
CA ARG A 532 -27.00 13.30 5.93
C ARG A 532 -27.30 11.97 6.60
N SER A 533 -26.88 10.86 6.01
CA SER A 533 -27.07 9.51 6.58
C SER A 533 -26.36 9.39 7.94
N LEU A 534 -25.12 9.89 8.01
CA LEU A 534 -24.30 9.92 9.21
C LEU A 534 -24.88 10.86 10.28
N TRP A 535 -25.42 12.01 9.88
CA TRP A 535 -26.12 12.91 10.80
C TRP A 535 -27.39 12.28 11.39
N GLN A 536 -28.20 11.61 10.58
CA GLN A 536 -29.40 10.90 11.07
C GLN A 536 -29.04 9.80 12.08
N LEU A 537 -27.96 9.05 11.82
CA LEU A 537 -27.44 8.08 12.77
C LEU A 537 -26.92 8.75 14.05
N SER A 538 -26.22 9.88 13.96
CA SER A 538 -25.69 10.57 15.14
C SER A 538 -26.79 11.16 16.05
N LYS A 539 -27.97 11.50 15.50
CA LYS A 539 -29.14 11.85 16.31
C LYS A 539 -29.63 10.70 17.20
N LYS A 540 -29.40 9.45 16.81
CA LYS A 540 -29.80 8.26 17.57
C LYS A 540 -28.71 7.71 18.47
N TYR A 541 -27.46 7.66 18.00
CA TYR A 541 -26.34 7.02 18.71
C TYR A 541 -25.41 8.01 19.42
N GLY A 542 -25.62 9.31 19.21
CA GLY A 542 -24.82 10.37 19.82
C GLY A 542 -23.79 10.98 18.86
N PRO A 543 -23.15 12.09 19.28
CA PRO A 543 -22.27 12.89 18.42
C PRO A 543 -20.89 12.25 18.16
N VAL A 544 -20.57 11.17 18.87
CA VAL A 544 -19.38 10.33 18.65
C VAL A 544 -19.88 8.90 18.55
N MET A 545 -19.79 8.31 17.37
CA MET A 545 -20.28 6.96 17.12
C MET A 545 -19.29 6.12 16.30
N LEU A 546 -19.30 4.81 16.53
CA LEU A 546 -18.48 3.84 15.81
C LEU A 546 -19.33 3.12 14.76
N LEU A 547 -18.87 3.18 13.51
CA LEU A 547 -19.38 2.39 12.40
C LEU A 547 -18.33 1.37 11.96
N GLN A 548 -18.79 0.18 11.61
CA GLN A 548 -17.99 -0.85 10.96
C GLN A 548 -18.29 -0.78 9.46
N LEU A 549 -17.44 -0.16 8.64
CA LEU A 549 -17.65 -0.06 7.20
C LEU A 549 -16.90 -1.18 6.49
N GLY A 550 -17.59 -2.28 6.20
CA GLY A 550 -16.94 -3.53 5.81
C GLY A 550 -16.00 -4.03 6.92
N GLY A 551 -14.73 -4.21 6.61
CA GLY A 551 -13.66 -4.54 7.55
C GLY A 551 -13.06 -3.34 8.31
N VAL A 552 -13.44 -2.10 8.01
CA VAL A 552 -12.77 -0.90 8.53
C VAL A 552 -13.56 -0.23 9.67
N PRO A 553 -13.03 -0.14 10.90
CA PRO A 553 -13.64 0.64 11.97
C PRO A 553 -13.53 2.15 11.66
N THR A 554 -14.65 2.85 11.73
CA THR A 554 -14.76 4.27 11.40
C THR A 554 -15.52 5.02 12.50
N VAL A 555 -14.86 5.97 13.14
CA VAL A 555 -15.47 6.87 14.13
C VAL A 555 -15.96 8.12 13.45
N ILE A 556 -17.22 8.47 13.71
CA ILE A 556 -17.88 9.65 13.17
C ILE A 556 -18.03 10.67 14.28
N VAL A 557 -17.55 11.89 14.02
CA VAL A 557 -17.60 13.04 14.93
C VAL A 557 -18.56 14.08 14.36
N SER A 558 -19.63 14.40 15.09
CA SER A 558 -20.73 15.27 14.64
C SER A 558 -21.05 16.43 15.60
N SER A 559 -20.16 16.76 16.54
CA SER A 559 -20.32 17.92 17.43
C SER A 559 -19.05 18.77 17.48
N SER A 560 -19.19 20.07 17.71
CA SER A 560 -18.08 21.03 17.85
C SER A 560 -17.12 20.61 18.97
N LYS A 561 -17.64 20.22 20.15
CA LYS A 561 -16.83 19.76 21.29
C LYS A 561 -15.97 18.54 20.97
N ALA A 562 -16.55 17.53 20.32
CA ALA A 562 -15.79 16.33 19.94
C ALA A 562 -14.81 16.62 18.80
N ALA A 563 -15.16 17.54 17.87
CA ALA A 563 -14.25 18.01 16.83
C ALA A 563 -13.04 18.75 17.44
N GLU A 564 -13.24 19.58 18.47
CA GLU A 564 -12.14 20.23 19.20
C GLU A 564 -11.20 19.19 19.82
N VAL A 565 -11.73 18.16 20.46
CA VAL A 565 -10.89 17.10 21.05
C VAL A 565 -10.02 16.43 19.98
N VAL A 566 -10.58 16.02 18.84
CA VAL A 566 -9.81 15.27 17.82
C VAL A 566 -8.93 16.15 16.92
N LEU A 567 -9.27 17.43 16.74
CA LEU A 567 -8.55 18.33 15.83
C LEU A 567 -7.61 19.32 16.54
N LYS A 568 -7.68 19.44 17.87
CA LYS A 568 -6.82 20.33 18.68
C LYS A 568 -6.14 19.60 19.82
N VAL A 569 -6.89 18.90 20.68
CA VAL A 569 -6.32 18.24 21.86
C VAL A 569 -5.50 17.01 21.46
N HIS A 570 -6.09 16.12 20.67
CA HIS A 570 -5.50 14.91 20.12
C HIS A 570 -5.15 15.06 18.63
N ASP A 571 -4.83 16.28 18.19
CA ASP A 571 -4.53 16.55 16.77
C ASP A 571 -3.39 15.66 16.27
N LEU A 572 -2.30 15.54 17.04
CA LEU A 572 -1.18 14.67 16.66
C LEU A 572 -1.65 13.22 16.52
N ASP A 573 -2.41 12.69 17.48
CA ASP A 573 -2.91 11.32 17.45
C ASP A 573 -3.85 11.07 16.27
N CYS A 574 -4.54 12.11 15.79
CA CYS A 574 -5.58 12.00 14.77
C CYS A 574 -5.18 12.56 13.40
N CYS A 575 -3.97 13.04 13.16
CA CYS A 575 -3.64 13.80 11.94
C CYS A 575 -3.09 12.97 10.77
N SER A 576 -3.05 11.63 10.84
CA SER A 576 -2.67 10.80 9.70
C SER A 576 -3.82 10.61 8.71
N ARG A 577 -3.54 9.98 7.56
CA ARG A 577 -4.50 9.73 6.47
C ARG A 577 -4.60 8.23 6.18
N PRO A 578 -5.81 7.70 5.95
CA PRO A 578 -5.98 6.31 5.55
C PRO A 578 -5.48 6.11 4.12
N LYS A 579 -4.92 4.92 3.85
CA LYS A 579 -4.48 4.53 2.51
C LYS A 579 -5.66 4.01 1.69
N LEU A 580 -6.27 4.89 0.87
CA LEU A 580 -7.41 4.56 0.00
C LEU A 580 -6.97 4.35 -1.45
N ALA A 581 -7.68 3.51 -2.20
CA ALA A 581 -7.29 3.11 -3.56
C ALA A 581 -7.23 4.30 -4.53
N GLY A 582 -8.28 5.12 -4.57
CA GLY A 582 -8.36 6.30 -5.43
C GLY A 582 -7.28 7.34 -5.10
N THR A 583 -7.17 7.69 -3.81
CA THR A 583 -6.18 8.67 -3.36
C THR A 583 -4.76 8.16 -3.58
N GLY A 584 -4.47 6.90 -3.27
CA GLY A 584 -3.13 6.33 -3.43
C GLY A 584 -2.65 6.34 -4.87
N LYS A 585 -3.53 6.05 -5.83
CA LYS A 585 -3.16 6.10 -7.25
C LYS A 585 -2.99 7.54 -7.75
N LEU A 586 -3.99 8.41 -7.53
CA LEU A 586 -3.99 9.77 -8.08
C LEU A 586 -2.97 10.71 -7.40
N SER A 587 -2.55 10.40 -6.17
CA SER A 587 -1.51 11.16 -5.45
C SER A 587 -0.08 10.65 -5.68
N TYR A 588 0.15 9.86 -6.71
CA TYR A 588 1.47 9.29 -7.00
C TYR A 588 2.03 8.51 -5.81
N ASN A 589 1.21 7.62 -5.23
CA ASN A 589 1.54 6.87 -4.02
C ASN A 589 1.82 7.78 -2.81
N TYR A 590 0.92 8.73 -2.58
CA TYR A 590 0.94 9.61 -1.40
C TYR A 590 2.13 10.57 -1.37
N LEU A 591 2.59 11.02 -2.54
CA LEU A 591 3.60 12.07 -2.67
C LEU A 591 3.00 13.49 -2.61
N ASP A 592 1.72 13.60 -2.26
CA ASP A 592 0.97 14.85 -2.18
C ASP A 592 0.90 15.40 -0.74
N ILE A 593 0.29 16.58 -0.55
CA ILE A 593 0.16 17.23 0.76
C ILE A 593 -1.14 16.83 1.48
N ALA A 594 -2.21 16.53 0.73
CA ALA A 594 -3.54 16.30 1.27
C ALA A 594 -3.73 14.89 1.83
N PHE A 595 -3.26 13.86 1.13
CA PHE A 595 -3.51 12.44 1.42
C PHE A 595 -2.30 11.70 2.00
N SER A 596 -1.12 12.30 2.03
CA SER A 596 0.06 11.65 2.62
C SER A 596 -0.09 11.37 4.12
N PRO A 597 0.31 10.17 4.59
CA PRO A 597 0.37 9.84 6.01
C PRO A 597 1.21 10.86 6.79
N TYR A 598 0.88 11.06 8.07
CA TYR A 598 1.64 12.01 8.88
C TYR A 598 3.04 11.47 9.18
N GLY A 599 4.06 12.29 9.02
CA GLY A 599 5.47 11.96 9.24
C GLY A 599 6.38 13.09 8.78
N ASP A 600 7.69 12.87 8.81
CA ASP A 600 8.72 13.87 8.45
C ASP A 600 8.52 14.37 7.02
N TYR A 601 8.26 13.45 6.11
CA TYR A 601 7.91 13.73 4.73
C TYR A 601 6.75 14.75 4.62
N TRP A 602 5.61 14.45 5.25
CA TRP A 602 4.45 15.35 5.17
C TRP A 602 4.75 16.72 5.79
N ARG A 603 5.53 16.78 6.87
CA ARG A 603 5.90 18.04 7.51
C ARG A 603 6.68 18.95 6.55
N GLU A 604 7.65 18.39 5.82
CA GLU A 604 8.42 19.14 4.83
C GLU A 604 7.55 19.57 3.63
N MET A 605 6.76 18.65 3.06
CA MET A 605 5.85 18.99 1.96
C MET A 605 4.82 20.04 2.37
N ARG A 606 4.30 19.96 3.60
CA ARG A 606 3.39 20.96 4.16
C ARG A 606 4.07 22.31 4.34
N LYS A 607 5.33 22.33 4.78
CA LYS A 607 6.13 23.56 4.91
C LYS A 607 6.32 24.24 3.56
N ILE A 608 6.71 23.49 2.52
CA ILE A 608 6.81 23.99 1.14
C ILE A 608 5.46 24.58 0.69
N GLY A 609 4.36 23.84 0.86
CA GLY A 609 3.04 24.31 0.48
C GLY A 609 2.63 25.62 1.17
N VAL A 610 2.86 25.74 2.48
CA VAL A 610 2.45 26.93 3.24
C VAL A 610 3.37 28.13 2.98
N LEU A 611 4.68 27.93 2.89
CA LEU A 611 5.64 29.03 2.75
C LEU A 611 5.75 29.52 1.30
N GLU A 612 5.89 28.58 0.35
CA GLU A 612 6.23 28.90 -1.03
C GLU A 612 4.99 29.11 -1.91
N LEU A 613 3.92 28.33 -1.68
CA LEU A 613 2.75 28.28 -2.57
C LEU A 613 1.54 29.07 -2.07
N PHE A 614 1.24 28.98 -0.76
CA PHE A 614 0.01 29.52 -0.18
C PHE A 614 0.24 30.57 0.91
N SER A 615 1.45 31.16 0.98
CA SER A 615 1.69 32.29 1.88
C SER A 615 0.87 33.50 1.47
N THR A 616 0.52 34.39 2.41
CA THR A 616 -0.25 35.59 2.13
C THR A 616 0.38 36.44 1.03
N LYS A 617 1.71 36.56 1.03
CA LYS A 617 2.48 37.27 -0.02
C LYS A 617 2.29 36.61 -1.39
N ARG A 618 2.34 35.28 -1.46
CA ARG A 618 2.13 34.54 -2.72
C ARG A 618 0.69 34.63 -3.21
N VAL A 619 -0.30 34.53 -2.32
CA VAL A 619 -1.71 34.72 -2.68
C VAL A 619 -1.94 36.14 -3.23
N GLN A 620 -1.32 37.16 -2.63
CA GLN A 620 -1.39 38.54 -3.11
C GLN A 620 -0.69 38.75 -4.46
N SER A 621 0.41 38.07 -4.76
CA SER A 621 1.08 38.19 -6.06
C SER A 621 0.15 37.75 -7.20
N PHE A 622 -0.71 36.76 -6.95
CA PHE A 622 -1.72 36.29 -7.91
C PHE A 622 -3.00 37.12 -8.01
N ARG A 623 -3.05 38.32 -7.38
CA ARG A 623 -4.21 39.22 -7.44
C ARG A 623 -4.63 39.56 -8.88
N PHE A 624 -3.67 39.82 -9.76
CA PHE A 624 -3.94 40.15 -11.16
C PHE A 624 -4.76 39.06 -11.87
N ALA A 625 -4.43 37.78 -11.62
CA ALA A 625 -5.11 36.65 -12.23
C ALA A 625 -6.59 36.59 -11.80
N ARG A 626 -6.87 36.87 -10.53
CA ARG A 626 -8.24 36.92 -10.01
C ARG A 626 -9.02 38.10 -10.59
N GLU A 627 -8.45 39.30 -10.54
CA GLU A 627 -9.14 40.52 -11.01
C GLU A 627 -9.42 40.49 -12.52
N GLU A 628 -8.48 40.01 -13.34
CA GLU A 628 -8.69 39.90 -14.79
C GLU A 628 -9.73 38.84 -15.16
N GLU A 629 -9.67 37.64 -14.58
CA GLU A 629 -10.64 36.58 -14.90
C GLU A 629 -12.05 36.92 -14.38
N VAL A 630 -12.17 37.60 -13.25
CA VAL A 630 -13.46 38.14 -12.79
C VAL A 630 -13.99 39.22 -13.72
N ALA A 631 -13.12 40.09 -14.26
CA ALA A 631 -13.53 41.08 -15.26
C ALA A 631 -14.05 40.41 -16.54
N PHE A 632 -13.37 39.37 -17.04
CA PHE A 632 -13.84 38.60 -18.20
C PHE A 632 -15.20 37.92 -17.95
N LEU A 633 -15.42 37.39 -16.75
CA LEU A 633 -16.72 36.82 -16.37
C LEU A 633 -17.82 37.87 -16.40
N VAL A 634 -17.57 39.04 -15.80
CA VAL A 634 -18.53 40.15 -15.77
C VAL A 634 -18.85 40.64 -17.18
N GLU A 635 -17.85 40.76 -18.06
CA GLU A 635 -18.05 41.15 -19.45
C GLU A 635 -18.91 40.13 -20.22
N SER A 636 -18.61 38.83 -20.08
CA SER A 636 -19.41 37.74 -20.66
C SER A 636 -20.88 37.80 -20.20
N MET A 637 -21.10 38.04 -18.91
CA MET A 637 -22.45 38.17 -18.35
C MET A 637 -23.17 39.45 -18.80
N ALA A 638 -22.46 40.56 -18.99
CA ALA A 638 -23.03 41.80 -19.52
C ALA A 638 -23.54 41.64 -20.96
N GLN A 639 -22.84 40.86 -21.78
CA GLN A 639 -23.28 40.49 -23.12
C GLN A 639 -24.56 39.63 -23.07
N SER A 640 -24.62 38.66 -22.15
CA SER A 640 -25.82 37.83 -21.95
C SER A 640 -27.01 38.62 -21.40
N SER A 641 -26.75 39.59 -20.52
CA SER A 641 -27.76 40.53 -20.00
C SER A 641 -28.39 41.37 -21.11
N SER A 642 -27.57 41.89 -22.03
CA SER A 642 -28.04 42.65 -23.20
C SER A 642 -28.94 41.82 -24.12
N ALA A 643 -28.76 40.49 -24.14
CA ALA A 643 -29.61 39.56 -24.87
C ALA A 643 -30.81 39.03 -24.07
N GLY A 644 -30.97 39.42 -22.79
CA GLY A 644 -32.02 38.92 -21.90
C GLY A 644 -31.95 37.41 -21.64
N ARG A 645 -30.78 36.79 -21.81
CA ARG A 645 -30.61 35.33 -21.77
C ARG A 645 -30.33 34.84 -20.36
N ALA A 646 -30.92 33.71 -19.98
CA ALA A 646 -30.50 32.98 -18.78
C ALA A 646 -29.10 32.39 -18.98
N VAL A 647 -28.27 32.48 -17.95
CA VAL A 647 -26.91 31.98 -17.90
C VAL A 647 -26.83 30.83 -16.92
N ASN A 648 -26.16 29.74 -17.29
CA ASN A 648 -25.82 28.65 -16.38
C ASN A 648 -24.68 29.11 -15.45
N LEU A 649 -25.05 29.74 -14.33
CA LEU A 649 -24.07 30.33 -13.41
C LEU A 649 -23.16 29.28 -12.78
N SER A 650 -23.62 28.02 -12.65
CA SER A 650 -22.78 26.93 -12.16
C SER A 650 -21.59 26.64 -13.08
N GLU A 651 -21.81 26.63 -14.39
CA GLU A 651 -20.77 26.37 -15.39
C GLU A 651 -19.81 27.55 -15.57
N GLU A 652 -20.35 28.77 -15.57
CA GLU A 652 -19.56 30.00 -15.64
C GLU A 652 -18.62 30.16 -14.43
N LEU A 653 -19.11 29.89 -13.22
CA LEU A 653 -18.30 29.95 -12.00
C LEU A 653 -17.26 28.84 -11.95
N LEU A 654 -17.60 27.63 -12.41
CA LEU A 654 -16.61 26.54 -12.54
C LEU A 654 -15.49 26.94 -13.50
N THR A 655 -15.85 27.46 -14.67
CA THR A 655 -14.90 27.95 -15.68
C THR A 655 -14.01 29.07 -15.13
N LEU A 656 -14.59 30.02 -14.40
CA LEU A 656 -13.82 31.08 -13.73
C LEU A 656 -12.77 30.49 -12.78
N THR A 657 -13.17 29.60 -11.87
CA THR A 657 -12.25 29.01 -10.89
C THR A 657 -11.17 28.16 -11.55
N ALA A 658 -11.49 27.45 -12.63
CA ALA A 658 -10.52 26.73 -13.46
C ALA A 658 -9.51 27.69 -14.09
N ASN A 659 -9.95 28.80 -14.70
CA ASN A 659 -9.07 29.79 -15.31
C ASN A 659 -8.12 30.43 -14.31
N ILE A 660 -8.64 30.84 -13.14
CA ILE A 660 -7.81 31.42 -12.09
C ILE A 660 -6.78 30.39 -11.62
N THR A 661 -7.20 29.14 -11.37
CA THR A 661 -6.30 28.07 -10.95
C THR A 661 -5.22 27.80 -11.99
N CYS A 662 -5.57 27.76 -13.29
CA CYS A 662 -4.62 27.62 -14.38
C CYS A 662 -3.63 28.80 -14.46
N ARG A 663 -4.09 30.04 -14.32
CA ARG A 663 -3.19 31.21 -14.31
C ARG A 663 -2.21 31.17 -13.15
N VAL A 664 -2.69 30.77 -11.97
CA VAL A 664 -1.88 30.64 -10.76
C VAL A 664 -0.88 29.49 -10.86
N ALA A 665 -1.31 28.35 -11.41
CA ALA A 665 -0.51 27.13 -11.45
C ALA A 665 0.44 27.07 -12.65
N LEU A 666 0.01 27.56 -13.82
CA LEU A 666 0.66 27.38 -15.13
C LEU A 666 1.13 28.69 -15.78
N GLY A 667 0.81 29.84 -15.17
CA GLY A 667 1.10 31.16 -15.73
C GLY A 667 0.21 31.57 -16.91
N LYS A 668 -0.76 30.73 -17.33
CA LYS A 668 -1.65 30.99 -18.47
C LYS A 668 -3.10 30.64 -18.14
N SER A 669 -4.03 31.41 -18.70
CA SER A 669 -5.44 31.01 -18.67
C SER A 669 -5.69 29.88 -19.65
N PHE A 670 -6.76 29.15 -19.39
CA PHE A 670 -7.24 28.08 -20.24
C PHE A 670 -7.36 28.50 -21.72
N ARG A 671 -7.92 29.69 -21.97
CA ARG A 671 -8.14 30.29 -23.31
C ARG A 671 -6.83 30.52 -24.10
N GLY A 672 -5.68 30.60 -23.43
CA GLY A 672 -4.36 30.85 -24.05
C GLY A 672 -3.37 29.69 -23.93
N SER A 673 -3.79 28.54 -23.41
CA SER A 673 -2.90 27.43 -23.06
C SER A 673 -2.64 26.42 -24.18
N GLY A 674 -3.43 26.43 -25.26
CA GLY A 674 -3.35 25.41 -26.33
C GLY A 674 -3.84 24.02 -25.91
N VAL A 675 -4.36 23.88 -24.68
CA VAL A 675 -5.00 22.67 -24.17
C VAL A 675 -6.47 22.69 -24.59
N ASP A 676 -6.94 21.59 -25.17
CA ASP A 676 -8.37 21.40 -25.47
C ASP A 676 -9.16 21.48 -24.16
N GLY A 677 -10.01 22.49 -24.10
CA GLY A 677 -10.60 22.91 -22.86
C GLY A 677 -11.58 21.91 -22.27
N ASP A 678 -12.43 21.38 -23.14
CA ASP A 678 -13.44 20.39 -22.77
C ASP A 678 -12.76 19.13 -22.24
N ARG A 679 -11.67 18.72 -22.90
CA ARG A 679 -10.85 17.59 -22.48
C ARG A 679 -10.21 17.77 -21.10
N PHE A 680 -9.73 18.97 -20.75
CA PHE A 680 -9.19 19.22 -19.40
C PHE A 680 -10.28 19.10 -18.33
N GLN A 681 -11.45 19.69 -18.56
CA GLN A 681 -12.56 19.59 -17.61
C GLN A 681 -13.02 18.13 -17.43
N GLU A 682 -13.07 17.36 -18.52
CA GLU A 682 -13.37 15.92 -18.45
C GLU A 682 -12.36 15.16 -17.58
N ILE A 683 -11.05 15.41 -17.77
CA ILE A 683 -9.98 14.76 -16.99
C ILE A 683 -10.12 15.10 -15.49
N ILE A 684 -10.33 16.38 -15.15
CA ILE A 684 -10.47 16.84 -13.76
C ILE A 684 -11.74 16.26 -13.12
N HIS A 685 -12.87 16.30 -13.82
CA HIS A 685 -14.14 15.79 -13.31
C HIS A 685 -14.06 14.27 -13.08
N GLU A 686 -13.45 13.53 -14.00
CA GLU A 686 -13.23 12.09 -13.85
C GLU A 686 -12.29 11.78 -12.69
N ALA A 687 -11.20 12.53 -12.53
CA ALA A 687 -10.28 12.37 -11.39
C ALA A 687 -10.97 12.66 -10.05
N MET A 688 -11.79 13.71 -9.95
CA MET A 688 -12.60 14.02 -8.77
C MET A 688 -13.63 12.94 -8.45
N ALA A 689 -14.29 12.40 -9.48
CA ALA A 689 -15.20 11.27 -9.32
C ALA A 689 -14.47 10.03 -8.78
N MET A 690 -13.22 9.82 -9.20
CA MET A 690 -12.39 8.71 -8.73
C MET A 690 -11.85 8.90 -7.30
N LEU A 691 -11.55 10.13 -6.87
CA LEU A 691 -11.23 10.44 -5.46
C LEU A 691 -12.44 10.22 -4.53
N SER A 692 -13.64 10.50 -5.04
CA SER A 692 -14.90 10.38 -4.31
C SER A 692 -15.48 8.96 -4.31
N CYS A 693 -14.94 8.04 -5.12
CA CYS A 693 -15.57 6.77 -5.36
C CYS A 693 -15.44 5.85 -4.13
N LEU A 694 -16.55 5.22 -3.75
CA LEU A 694 -16.57 4.19 -2.72
C LEU A 694 -16.01 2.89 -3.30
N SER A 695 -14.69 2.79 -3.35
CA SER A 695 -13.98 1.59 -3.78
C SER A 695 -14.26 0.46 -2.79
N ALA A 696 -14.59 -0.73 -3.26
CA ALA A 696 -14.74 -1.88 -2.38
C ALA A 696 -13.42 -2.17 -1.65
N SER A 697 -12.26 -1.93 -2.27
CA SER A 697 -10.94 -2.02 -1.62
C SER A 697 -10.78 -1.11 -0.39
N ASP A 698 -11.51 0.00 -0.32
CA ASP A 698 -11.46 0.93 0.81
C ASP A 698 -12.23 0.44 2.05
N PHE A 699 -13.11 -0.55 1.87
CA PHE A 699 -13.95 -1.13 2.92
C PHE A 699 -13.62 -2.60 3.19
N PHE A 700 -13.14 -3.31 2.18
CA PHE A 700 -12.72 -4.69 2.25
C PHE A 700 -11.25 -4.73 1.82
N PRO A 701 -10.29 -4.38 2.70
CA PRO A 701 -8.86 -4.28 2.37
C PRO A 701 -8.33 -5.54 1.67
N SER A 702 -8.99 -6.65 1.95
CA SER A 702 -8.75 -7.95 1.40
C SER A 702 -9.33 -8.20 0.01
N LEU A 703 -10.65 -8.26 -0.09
CA LEU A 703 -11.34 -8.75 -1.29
C LEU A 703 -11.84 -7.62 -2.20
N GLY A 704 -11.81 -6.39 -1.72
CA GLY A 704 -12.48 -5.27 -2.37
C GLY A 704 -11.92 -4.95 -3.75
N TRP A 705 -10.60 -5.09 -3.94
CA TRP A 705 -9.97 -4.87 -5.23
C TRP A 705 -10.47 -5.83 -6.33
N ILE A 706 -10.97 -7.02 -5.97
CA ILE A 706 -11.61 -7.96 -6.92
C ILE A 706 -12.92 -7.36 -7.41
N VAL A 707 -13.73 -6.85 -6.49
CA VAL A 707 -14.99 -6.17 -6.82
C VAL A 707 -14.71 -4.93 -7.67
N ASP A 708 -13.68 -4.15 -7.34
CA ASP A 708 -13.30 -2.96 -8.11
C ASP A 708 -12.87 -3.31 -9.53
N ARG A 709 -12.24 -4.47 -9.74
CA ARG A 709 -11.91 -4.96 -11.09
C ARG A 709 -13.12 -5.48 -11.84
N LEU A 710 -13.97 -6.28 -11.19
CA LEU A 710 -15.18 -6.84 -11.82
C LEU A 710 -16.20 -5.77 -12.19
N THR A 711 -16.31 -4.71 -11.38
CA THR A 711 -17.17 -3.55 -11.66
C THR A 711 -16.56 -2.59 -12.69
N GLY A 712 -15.29 -2.80 -13.09
CA GLY A 712 -14.55 -1.91 -13.99
C GLY A 712 -14.00 -0.65 -13.33
N LEU A 713 -14.22 -0.46 -12.02
CA LEU A 713 -13.76 0.71 -11.28
C LEU A 713 -12.23 0.84 -11.26
N HIS A 714 -11.50 -0.28 -11.14
CA HIS A 714 -10.03 -0.27 -11.20
C HIS A 714 -9.51 0.18 -12.57
N VAL A 715 -10.13 -0.28 -13.65
CA VAL A 715 -9.75 0.11 -15.03
C VAL A 715 -10.08 1.58 -15.27
N ARG A 716 -11.21 2.07 -14.73
CA ARG A 716 -11.59 3.48 -14.75
C ARG A 716 -10.57 4.35 -14.01
N LEU A 717 -10.14 3.94 -12.82
CA LEU A 717 -9.09 4.61 -12.03
C LEU A 717 -7.75 4.65 -12.77
N GLU A 718 -7.29 3.53 -13.35
CA GLU A 718 -6.03 3.48 -14.10
C GLU A 718 -6.06 4.38 -15.35
N ARG A 719 -7.21 4.45 -16.04
CA ARG A 719 -7.40 5.34 -17.18
C ARG A 719 -7.34 6.81 -16.76
N SER A 720 -8.12 7.18 -15.74
CA SER A 720 -8.13 8.53 -15.18
C SER A 720 -6.73 8.97 -14.74
N PHE A 721 -5.97 8.09 -14.07
CA PHE A 721 -4.58 8.37 -13.71
C PHE A 721 -3.68 8.61 -14.92
N LYS A 722 -3.78 7.79 -15.98
CA LYS A 722 -2.96 7.97 -17.18
C LYS A 722 -3.25 9.27 -17.91
N GLU A 723 -4.52 9.65 -18.01
CA GLU A 723 -4.92 10.91 -18.65
C GLU A 723 -4.43 12.11 -17.83
N LEU A 724 -4.56 12.06 -16.50
CA LEU A 724 -4.07 13.08 -15.60
C LEU A 724 -2.53 13.19 -15.62
N ASP A 725 -1.82 12.06 -15.61
CA ASP A 725 -0.35 12.02 -15.67
C ASP A 725 0.18 12.57 -17.00
N ALA A 726 -0.46 12.21 -18.11
CA ALA A 726 -0.12 12.75 -19.42
C ALA A 726 -0.30 14.27 -19.46
N PHE A 727 -1.39 14.78 -18.89
CA PHE A 727 -1.63 16.22 -18.78
C PHE A 727 -0.55 16.91 -17.95
N TYR A 728 -0.24 16.42 -16.74
CA TYR A 728 0.80 17.05 -15.91
C TYR A 728 2.20 16.94 -16.52
N LYS A 729 2.49 15.84 -17.22
CA LYS A 729 3.75 15.71 -17.94
C LYS A 729 3.87 16.77 -19.04
N GLN A 730 2.83 16.94 -19.87
CA GLN A 730 2.81 17.97 -20.90
C GLN A 730 3.03 19.36 -20.29
N VAL A 731 2.30 19.66 -19.22
CA VAL A 731 2.43 20.92 -18.50
C VAL A 731 3.85 21.16 -17.98
N ILE A 732 4.49 20.15 -17.39
CA ILE A 732 5.88 20.28 -16.90
C ILE A 732 6.85 20.46 -18.08
N ASP A 733 6.68 19.71 -19.16
CA ASP A 733 7.53 19.78 -20.35
C ASP A 733 7.44 21.17 -21.01
N ASP A 734 6.24 21.77 -21.03
CA ASP A 734 6.03 23.15 -21.49
C ASP A 734 6.79 24.18 -20.64
N HIS A 735 6.85 23.98 -19.31
CA HIS A 735 7.60 24.86 -18.39
C HIS A 735 9.12 24.67 -18.49
N LEU A 736 9.57 23.49 -18.88
CA LEU A 736 10.98 23.20 -19.13
C LEU A 736 11.47 23.67 -20.50
N ASN A 737 10.56 24.00 -21.42
CA ASN A 737 10.91 24.46 -22.76
C ASN A 737 11.67 25.79 -22.71
N PRO A 738 12.93 25.87 -23.21
CA PRO A 738 13.71 27.10 -23.24
C PRO A 738 13.07 28.23 -24.06
N ALA A 739 12.19 27.90 -25.00
CA ALA A 739 11.46 28.86 -25.82
C ALA A 739 10.22 29.45 -25.11
N ARG A 740 9.88 28.97 -23.90
CA ARG A 740 8.79 29.53 -23.10
C ARG A 740 9.15 30.97 -22.70
N MET A 741 8.30 31.92 -23.08
CA MET A 741 8.38 33.28 -22.54
C MET A 741 8.18 33.23 -21.03
N LYS A 742 9.18 33.68 -20.27
CA LYS A 742 9.08 33.73 -18.82
C LYS A 742 8.14 34.86 -18.42
N PRO A 743 7.09 34.59 -17.64
CA PRO A 743 6.25 35.66 -17.10
C PRO A 743 7.05 36.54 -16.12
N ASP A 744 6.58 37.78 -15.91
CA ASP A 744 7.18 38.70 -14.94
C ASP A 744 7.10 38.18 -13.49
N GLN A 745 6.19 37.24 -13.22
CA GLN A 745 6.05 36.56 -11.94
C GLN A 745 6.03 35.04 -12.13
N ASP A 746 6.81 34.32 -11.31
CA ASP A 746 6.80 32.86 -11.28
C ASP A 746 5.41 32.34 -10.88
N ASP A 747 4.88 31.41 -11.68
CA ASP A 747 3.75 30.58 -11.29
C ASP A 747 4.18 29.44 -10.33
N ILE A 748 3.22 28.65 -9.86
CA ILE A 748 3.51 27.56 -8.92
C ILE A 748 4.48 26.52 -9.52
N ILE A 749 4.38 26.20 -10.81
CA ILE A 749 5.28 25.22 -11.43
C ILE A 749 6.69 25.77 -11.50
N ASP A 750 6.87 27.04 -11.88
CA ASP A 750 8.17 27.71 -11.88
C ASP A 750 8.82 27.65 -10.49
N VAL A 751 8.06 27.89 -9.42
CA VAL A 751 8.54 27.78 -8.04
C VAL A 751 8.93 26.33 -7.71
N LEU A 752 8.08 25.35 -8.02
CA LEU A 752 8.35 23.94 -7.73
C LEU A 752 9.54 23.38 -8.52
N LEU A 753 9.73 23.81 -9.76
CA LEU A 753 10.88 23.45 -10.59
C LEU A 753 12.18 24.10 -10.08
N LYS A 754 12.12 25.31 -9.54
CA LYS A 754 13.29 25.92 -8.86
C LYS A 754 13.67 25.12 -7.62
N ILE A 755 12.70 24.76 -6.78
CA ILE A 755 12.93 23.91 -5.59
C ILE A 755 13.54 22.54 -5.99
N GLU A 756 13.05 21.94 -7.08
CA GLU A 756 13.58 20.66 -7.59
C GLU A 756 15.02 20.76 -8.13
N LYS A 757 15.39 21.91 -8.70
CA LYS A 757 16.73 22.19 -9.23
C LYS A 757 17.73 22.59 -8.16
N ASP A 758 17.31 23.44 -7.23
CA ASP A 758 18.22 24.09 -6.30
C ASP A 758 18.77 23.11 -5.26
N GLN A 759 18.10 21.96 -5.00
CA GLN A 759 18.47 20.75 -4.21
C GLN A 759 19.25 20.97 -2.89
N SER A 760 19.44 22.21 -2.48
CA SER A 760 20.20 22.68 -1.37
C SER A 760 19.26 23.57 -0.56
N GLU A 761 19.16 23.26 0.73
CA GLU A 761 18.51 24.08 1.77
C GLU A 761 17.04 23.82 2.17
N ILE A 762 16.32 22.80 1.66
CA ILE A 762 14.98 22.47 2.20
C ILE A 762 14.90 21.01 2.69
N GLY A 763 15.50 20.75 3.85
CA GLY A 763 15.24 19.57 4.67
C GLY A 763 15.74 18.23 4.10
N ALA A 764 15.18 17.13 4.62
CA ALA A 764 15.61 15.75 4.32
C ALA A 764 14.89 15.10 3.12
N VAL A 765 14.04 15.84 2.38
CA VAL A 765 13.21 15.30 1.29
C VAL A 765 13.68 15.82 -0.06
N ARG A 766 14.00 14.91 -0.99
CA ARG A 766 14.32 15.24 -2.38
C ARG A 766 13.05 15.38 -3.20
N VAL A 767 12.70 16.61 -3.59
CA VAL A 767 11.57 16.89 -4.50
C VAL A 767 11.92 16.36 -5.89
N THR A 768 10.98 15.64 -6.52
CA THR A 768 11.12 15.11 -7.89
C THR A 768 9.94 15.55 -8.75
N LYS A 769 10.00 15.31 -10.06
CA LYS A 769 8.86 15.58 -10.97
C LYS A 769 7.56 14.92 -10.52
N ASP A 770 7.59 13.71 -9.94
CA ASP A 770 6.38 13.06 -9.45
C ASP A 770 5.81 13.75 -8.19
N HIS A 771 6.66 14.35 -7.36
CA HIS A 771 6.20 15.23 -6.27
C HIS A 771 5.50 16.47 -6.83
N ILE A 772 6.05 17.09 -7.87
CA ILE A 772 5.44 18.25 -8.54
C ILE A 772 4.05 17.86 -9.07
N LYS A 773 3.94 16.73 -9.77
CA LYS A 773 2.65 16.22 -10.28
C LYS A 773 1.65 15.94 -9.16
N ALA A 774 2.09 15.39 -8.03
CA ALA A 774 1.24 15.14 -6.87
C ALA A 774 0.72 16.44 -6.23
N ILE A 775 1.55 17.48 -6.16
CA ILE A 775 1.13 18.82 -5.70
C ILE A 775 0.17 19.46 -6.71
N LEU A 776 0.42 19.34 -8.02
CA LEU A 776 -0.50 19.82 -9.06
C LEU A 776 -1.87 19.15 -8.95
N MET A 777 -1.90 17.84 -8.69
CA MET A 777 -3.15 17.13 -8.38
C MET A 777 -3.92 17.80 -7.24
N ASN A 778 -3.25 18.11 -6.13
CA ASN A 778 -3.91 18.82 -5.03
C ASN A 778 -4.40 20.22 -5.44
N ILE A 779 -3.63 20.99 -6.21
CA ILE A 779 -4.00 22.36 -6.63
C ILE A 779 -5.22 22.35 -7.54
N PHE A 780 -5.23 21.51 -8.58
CA PHE A 780 -6.33 21.49 -9.54
C PHE A 780 -7.59 20.87 -8.95
N LEU A 781 -7.49 19.70 -8.30
CA LEU A 781 -8.67 18.99 -7.82
C LEU A 781 -9.29 19.67 -6.59
N ALA A 782 -8.50 20.29 -5.71
CA ALA A 782 -9.05 21.01 -4.56
C ALA A 782 -9.38 22.49 -4.85
N GLY A 783 -8.63 23.14 -5.73
CA GLY A 783 -8.72 24.59 -5.97
C GLY A 783 -9.84 25.03 -6.90
N ILE A 784 -10.30 24.16 -7.81
CA ILE A 784 -11.34 24.48 -8.79
C ILE A 784 -12.73 24.36 -8.14
N ASP A 785 -13.15 23.15 -7.80
CA ASP A 785 -14.55 22.88 -7.44
C ASP A 785 -15.00 23.58 -6.16
N THR A 786 -14.13 23.67 -5.14
CA THR A 786 -14.54 24.17 -3.82
C THR A 786 -14.96 25.64 -3.83
N GLY A 787 -14.25 26.48 -4.59
CA GLY A 787 -14.59 27.89 -4.79
C GLY A 787 -15.88 28.06 -5.59
N ALA A 788 -16.00 27.35 -6.71
CA ALA A 788 -17.18 27.38 -7.57
C ALA A 788 -18.46 26.94 -6.80
N ILE A 789 -18.39 25.82 -6.08
CA ILE A 789 -19.49 25.31 -5.25
C ILE A 789 -19.93 26.35 -4.22
N THR A 790 -18.98 26.99 -3.53
CA THR A 790 -19.29 28.01 -2.52
C THR A 790 -20.03 29.20 -3.15
N MET A 791 -19.56 29.70 -4.30
CA MET A 791 -20.21 30.82 -4.99
C MET A 791 -21.60 30.45 -5.54
N VAL A 792 -21.77 29.23 -6.06
CA VAL A 792 -23.07 28.72 -6.52
C VAL A 792 -24.07 28.64 -5.37
N TRP A 793 -23.68 28.09 -4.22
CA TRP A 793 -24.55 28.04 -3.04
C TRP A 793 -24.85 29.44 -2.48
N ALA A 794 -23.87 30.34 -2.45
CA ALA A 794 -24.10 31.73 -2.05
C ALA A 794 -25.15 32.39 -2.94
N MET A 795 -25.00 32.29 -4.26
CA MET A 795 -25.96 32.88 -5.21
C MET A 795 -27.33 32.20 -5.13
N ALA A 796 -27.40 30.88 -4.95
CA ALA A 796 -28.66 30.17 -4.76
C ALA A 796 -29.41 30.66 -3.51
N GLU A 797 -28.70 30.79 -2.38
CA GLU A 797 -29.28 31.30 -1.14
C GLU A 797 -29.67 32.76 -1.24
N LEU A 798 -28.86 33.61 -1.87
CA LEU A 798 -29.20 35.02 -2.06
C LEU A 798 -30.45 35.18 -2.94
N VAL A 799 -30.56 34.45 -4.05
CA VAL A 799 -31.75 34.54 -4.93
C VAL A 799 -32.99 34.00 -4.23
N LYS A 800 -32.86 32.95 -3.41
CA LYS A 800 -33.95 32.43 -2.58
C LYS A 800 -34.33 33.37 -1.42
N ASN A 801 -33.42 34.26 -1.01
CA ASN A 801 -33.61 35.23 0.07
C ASN A 801 -33.44 36.69 -0.43
N PRO A 802 -34.41 37.25 -1.18
CA PRO A 802 -34.29 38.59 -1.79
C PRO A 802 -33.98 39.71 -0.78
N ARG A 803 -34.43 39.57 0.47
CA ARG A 803 -34.09 40.50 1.57
C ARG A 803 -32.57 40.60 1.76
N VAL A 804 -31.91 39.45 1.82
CA VAL A 804 -30.47 39.34 2.05
C VAL A 804 -29.71 39.79 0.79
N MET A 805 -30.16 39.37 -0.41
CA MET A 805 -29.62 39.84 -1.69
C MET A 805 -29.59 41.36 -1.79
N LYS A 806 -30.73 42.02 -1.54
CA LYS A 806 -30.81 43.49 -1.59
C LYS A 806 -29.90 44.16 -0.58
N LYS A 807 -29.77 43.59 0.62
CA LYS A 807 -28.91 44.14 1.67
C LYS A 807 -27.44 44.06 1.30
N VAL A 808 -26.96 42.92 0.78
CA VAL A 808 -25.56 42.78 0.34
C VAL A 808 -25.27 43.61 -0.91
N GLN A 809 -26.18 43.66 -1.89
CA GLN A 809 -26.03 44.56 -3.05
C GLN A 809 -25.99 46.02 -2.60
N GLY A 810 -26.83 46.41 -1.63
CA GLY A 810 -26.88 47.74 -1.05
C GLY A 810 -25.57 48.13 -0.36
N GLU A 811 -25.00 47.25 0.48
CA GLU A 811 -23.68 47.45 1.08
C GLU A 811 -22.63 47.69 -0.01
N ILE A 812 -22.49 46.74 -0.95
CA ILE A 812 -21.46 46.79 -1.98
C ILE A 812 -21.58 48.08 -2.81
N ARG A 813 -22.77 48.39 -3.32
CA ARG A 813 -22.99 49.58 -4.16
C ARG A 813 -22.80 50.89 -3.37
N SER A 814 -23.15 50.92 -2.09
CA SER A 814 -22.92 52.10 -1.24
C SER A 814 -21.43 52.37 -0.99
N CYS A 815 -20.64 51.32 -0.77
CA CYS A 815 -19.21 51.44 -0.56
C CYS A 815 -18.44 51.75 -1.86
N MET A 816 -18.89 51.23 -3.00
CA MET A 816 -18.20 51.39 -4.28
C MET A 816 -18.59 52.66 -5.04
N GLY A 817 -19.83 53.14 -4.92
CA GLY A 817 -20.37 54.16 -5.80
C GLY A 817 -20.27 53.76 -7.29
N LYS A 818 -20.09 54.74 -8.20
CA LYS A 818 -19.96 54.49 -9.65
C LYS A 818 -18.54 54.11 -10.10
N LYS A 819 -17.73 53.47 -9.24
CA LYS A 819 -16.31 53.12 -9.52
C LYS A 819 -16.13 52.18 -10.71
N GLY A 820 -17.18 51.46 -11.09
CA GLY A 820 -17.23 50.60 -12.28
C GLY A 820 -16.80 49.15 -12.05
N LYS A 821 -15.87 48.90 -11.11
CA LYS A 821 -15.46 47.54 -10.69
C LYS A 821 -15.07 47.47 -9.22
N VAL A 822 -15.17 46.28 -8.62
CA VAL A 822 -14.68 46.01 -7.27
C VAL A 822 -13.30 45.36 -7.35
N SER A 823 -12.31 45.94 -6.67
CA SER A 823 -10.96 45.39 -6.57
C SER A 823 -10.77 44.62 -5.27
N GLU A 824 -9.74 43.76 -5.18
CA GLU A 824 -9.52 42.93 -3.99
C GLU A 824 -9.29 43.77 -2.71
N THR A 825 -8.65 44.93 -2.83
CA THR A 825 -8.46 45.89 -1.72
C THR A 825 -9.76 46.50 -1.21
N ASP A 826 -10.83 46.50 -2.02
CA ASP A 826 -12.13 47.02 -1.63
C ASP A 826 -12.95 46.01 -0.81
N ILE A 827 -12.53 44.75 -0.76
CA ILE A 827 -13.28 43.67 -0.06
C ILE A 827 -13.24 43.85 1.46
N ASP A 828 -12.20 44.49 1.98
CA ASP A 828 -12.03 44.62 3.44
C ASP A 828 -13.11 45.46 4.12
N GLN A 829 -13.77 46.35 3.39
CA GLN A 829 -14.89 47.16 3.88
C GLN A 829 -16.26 46.48 3.72
N LEU A 830 -16.37 45.35 3.02
CA LEU A 830 -17.64 44.66 2.73
C LEU A 830 -17.97 43.62 3.81
N GLN A 831 -18.35 44.10 5.00
CA GLN A 831 -18.53 43.25 6.18
C GLN A 831 -19.73 42.30 6.05
N PHE A 832 -20.85 42.77 5.50
CA PHE A 832 -22.04 41.96 5.29
C PHE A 832 -21.81 40.92 4.19
N LEU A 833 -21.05 41.22 3.13
CA LEU A 833 -20.59 40.20 2.19
C LEU A 833 -19.78 39.09 2.88
N LYS A 834 -18.84 39.44 3.77
CA LYS A 834 -18.08 38.46 4.55
C LYS A 834 -18.99 37.60 5.44
N MET A 835 -20.04 38.18 6.03
CA MET A 835 -21.06 37.43 6.77
C MET A 835 -21.86 36.47 5.87
N VAL A 836 -22.22 36.89 4.65
CA VAL A 836 -22.89 36.05 3.64
C VAL A 836 -22.01 34.85 3.28
N VAL A 837 -20.70 35.05 3.10
CA VAL A 837 -19.75 33.95 2.83
C VAL A 837 -19.63 33.01 4.03
N LYS A 838 -19.52 33.53 5.25
CA LYS A 838 -19.52 32.71 6.49
C LYS A 838 -20.78 31.86 6.61
N GLU A 839 -21.95 32.44 6.37
CA GLU A 839 -23.24 31.74 6.46
C GLU A 839 -23.40 30.70 5.36
N THR A 840 -22.93 31.01 4.15
CA THR A 840 -22.87 30.06 3.04
C THR A 840 -22.01 28.87 3.41
N LEU A 841 -20.81 29.07 3.97
CA LEU A 841 -19.92 27.98 4.35
C LEU A 841 -20.42 27.19 5.56
N ARG A 842 -21.22 27.80 6.45
CA ARG A 842 -21.88 27.12 7.56
C ARG A 842 -22.94 26.13 7.06
N LEU A 843 -23.81 26.60 6.17
CA LEU A 843 -24.93 25.80 5.63
C LEU A 843 -24.48 24.86 4.51
N HIS A 844 -23.56 25.28 3.66
CA HIS A 844 -23.16 24.56 2.46
C HIS A 844 -21.64 24.39 2.40
N PRO A 845 -21.01 23.74 3.42
CA PRO A 845 -19.58 23.49 3.38
C PRO A 845 -19.27 22.55 2.20
N PRO A 846 -18.38 22.93 1.25
CA PRO A 846 -18.10 22.08 0.09
C PRO A 846 -17.67 20.68 0.49
N ALA A 847 -16.74 20.54 1.45
CA ALA A 847 -16.30 19.25 2.00
C ALA A 847 -17.08 18.87 3.27
N THR A 848 -18.30 18.34 3.11
CA THR A 848 -19.25 18.09 4.23
C THR A 848 -18.74 17.14 5.33
N LEU A 849 -17.82 16.23 5.00
CA LEU A 849 -17.21 15.25 5.93
C LEU A 849 -15.71 15.51 6.18
N LEU A 850 -15.19 16.64 5.70
CA LEU A 850 -13.76 16.89 5.53
C LEU A 850 -13.06 15.72 4.79
N LEU A 851 -11.73 15.77 4.74
CA LEU A 851 -10.94 14.62 4.31
C LEU A 851 -10.80 13.62 5.47
N PRO A 852 -10.90 12.30 5.22
CA PRO A 852 -10.82 11.28 6.26
C PRO A 852 -9.45 11.29 6.94
N ARG A 853 -9.43 11.06 8.25
CA ARG A 853 -8.20 10.91 9.03
C ARG A 853 -8.03 9.47 9.53
N GLU A 854 -6.83 9.13 9.96
CA GLU A 854 -6.49 7.85 10.59
C GLU A 854 -5.78 8.11 11.92
N THR A 855 -6.21 7.41 12.97
CA THR A 855 -5.60 7.51 14.29
C THR A 855 -4.26 6.78 14.34
N MET A 856 -3.25 7.38 14.98
CA MET A 856 -1.90 6.85 15.08
C MET A 856 -1.62 6.17 16.42
N SER A 857 -2.33 6.56 17.47
CA SER A 857 -2.17 6.08 18.84
C SER A 857 -3.53 5.84 19.49
N HIS A 858 -3.53 5.16 20.62
CA HIS A 858 -4.73 5.03 21.46
C HIS A 858 -4.97 6.31 22.26
N PHE A 859 -6.22 6.74 22.34
CA PHE A 859 -6.65 7.84 23.21
C PHE A 859 -8.12 7.70 23.61
N LYS A 860 -8.59 8.57 24.51
CA LYS A 860 -9.99 8.63 24.91
C LYS A 860 -10.73 9.80 24.29
N LEU A 861 -11.85 9.52 23.62
CA LEU A 861 -12.76 10.53 23.10
C LEU A 861 -14.10 10.43 23.85
N ASN A 862 -14.44 11.44 24.64
CA ASN A 862 -15.65 11.47 25.47
C ASN A 862 -15.80 10.22 26.37
N GLY A 863 -14.68 9.73 26.91
CA GLY A 863 -14.63 8.53 27.76
C GLY A 863 -14.47 7.20 27.00
N TYR A 864 -14.70 7.19 25.68
CA TYR A 864 -14.58 6.00 24.84
C TYR A 864 -13.15 5.77 24.35
N ASP A 865 -12.75 4.51 24.28
CA ASP A 865 -11.46 4.07 23.75
C ASP A 865 -11.44 4.12 22.23
N ILE A 866 -10.52 4.91 21.67
CA ILE A 866 -10.23 4.97 20.24
C ILE A 866 -8.89 4.28 20.00
N ASP A 867 -8.89 3.18 19.26
CA ASP A 867 -7.69 2.41 18.94
C ASP A 867 -6.93 3.02 17.74
N PRO A 868 -5.61 2.81 17.62
CA PRO A 868 -4.86 3.19 16.43
C PRO A 868 -5.40 2.50 15.17
N LYS A 869 -5.16 3.08 13.99
CA LYS A 869 -5.68 2.65 12.68
C LYS A 869 -7.20 2.72 12.54
N THR A 870 -7.87 3.45 13.43
CA THR A 870 -9.29 3.77 13.29
C THR A 870 -9.46 4.93 12.31
N ARG A 871 -10.36 4.77 11.32
CA ARG A 871 -10.71 5.87 10.42
C ARG A 871 -11.55 6.89 11.18
N LEU A 872 -11.25 8.17 11.02
CA LEU A 872 -11.99 9.26 11.66
C LEU A 872 -12.60 10.16 10.57
N GLN A 873 -13.90 10.45 10.68
CA GLN A 873 -14.56 11.46 9.85
C GLN A 873 -15.26 12.50 10.71
N VAL A 874 -15.14 13.77 10.31
CA VAL A 874 -15.75 14.91 10.99
C VAL A 874 -16.85 15.46 10.11
N ASN A 875 -18.09 15.32 10.55
CA ASN A 875 -19.27 15.77 9.83
C ASN A 875 -19.50 17.26 10.10
N VAL A 876 -18.81 18.13 9.36
CA VAL A 876 -18.92 19.58 9.52
C VAL A 876 -20.26 20.12 9.05
N TRP A 877 -20.95 19.42 8.15
CA TRP A 877 -22.33 19.73 7.78
C TRP A 877 -23.29 19.57 8.96
N ALA A 878 -23.12 18.52 9.77
CA ALA A 878 -23.88 18.31 10.99
C ALA A 878 -23.57 19.38 12.05
N ILE A 879 -22.29 19.71 12.23
CA ILE A 879 -21.84 20.72 13.20
C ILE A 879 -22.40 22.10 12.85
N GLY A 880 -22.38 22.47 11.57
CA GLY A 880 -22.95 23.72 11.07
C GLY A 880 -24.46 23.84 11.28
N ARG A 881 -25.16 22.72 11.50
CA ARG A 881 -26.62 22.65 11.75
C ARG A 881 -26.98 22.23 13.18
N ASP A 882 -26.02 22.21 14.09
CA ASP A 882 -26.29 21.80 15.46
C ASP A 882 -27.02 22.92 16.22
N PRO A 883 -28.28 22.71 16.66
CA PRO A 883 -29.02 23.72 17.42
C PRO A 883 -28.37 24.08 18.77
N SER A 884 -27.41 23.28 19.26
CA SER A 884 -26.66 23.65 20.47
C SER A 884 -25.68 24.81 20.23
N ASN A 885 -25.26 25.03 18.98
CA ASN A 885 -24.30 26.07 18.62
C ASN A 885 -24.99 27.20 17.82
N TRP A 886 -26.06 26.88 17.08
CA TRP A 886 -26.68 27.79 16.11
C TRP A 886 -28.17 27.94 16.36
N LYS A 887 -28.63 29.17 16.64
CA LYS A 887 -30.06 29.50 16.67
C LYS A 887 -30.65 29.43 15.25
N ASP A 888 -31.81 28.79 15.09
CA ASP A 888 -32.48 28.60 13.80
C ASP A 888 -31.50 28.04 12.73
N PRO A 889 -30.94 26.84 12.95
CA PRO A 889 -29.76 26.35 12.23
C PRO A 889 -30.00 26.07 10.74
N GLU A 890 -31.24 25.90 10.31
CA GLU A 890 -31.57 25.65 8.90
C GLU A 890 -31.84 26.94 8.10
N GLU A 891 -31.99 28.08 8.78
CA GLU A 891 -32.25 29.38 8.14
C GLU A 891 -30.96 30.03 7.65
N PHE A 892 -30.98 30.58 6.43
CA PHE A 892 -29.89 31.38 5.87
C PHE A 892 -29.94 32.80 6.46
N LEU A 893 -29.20 33.01 7.55
CA LEU A 893 -29.23 34.25 8.33
C LEU A 893 -27.81 34.80 8.53
N PRO A 894 -27.24 35.53 7.55
CA PRO A 894 -25.91 36.14 7.70
C PRO A 894 -25.79 37.06 8.90
N GLU A 895 -26.88 37.73 9.30
CA GLU A 895 -26.91 38.59 10.47
C GLU A 895 -26.48 37.90 11.78
N ARG A 896 -26.51 36.57 11.87
CA ARG A 896 -26.01 35.83 13.04
C ARG A 896 -24.53 36.08 13.35
N PHE A 897 -23.77 36.57 12.36
CA PHE A 897 -22.37 36.91 12.52
C PHE A 897 -22.13 38.39 12.89
N THR A 898 -23.20 39.17 13.07
CA THR A 898 -23.10 40.55 13.57
C THR A 898 -22.55 40.51 14.99
N ASP A 899 -21.48 41.26 15.25
CA ASP A 899 -20.75 41.29 16.53
C ASP A 899 -20.25 39.93 17.04
N SER A 900 -20.12 38.94 16.15
CA SER A 900 -19.63 37.60 16.47
C SER A 900 -18.15 37.44 16.13
N SER A 901 -17.37 36.88 17.06
CA SER A 901 -15.96 36.54 16.82
C SER A 901 -15.77 35.26 16.02
N VAL A 902 -16.85 34.49 15.78
CA VAL A 902 -16.78 33.18 15.11
C VAL A 902 -16.23 33.31 13.70
N ASP A 903 -15.22 32.49 13.40
CA ASP A 903 -14.50 32.50 12.12
C ASP A 903 -14.09 31.08 11.72
N PHE A 904 -14.04 30.82 10.41
CA PHE A 904 -13.76 29.51 9.82
C PHE A 904 -12.25 29.18 9.72
N LYS A 905 -11.38 29.97 10.37
CA LYS A 905 -9.92 29.81 10.37
C LYS A 905 -9.40 28.68 11.28
N GLY A 906 -10.29 27.76 11.68
CA GLY A 906 -9.92 26.58 12.46
C GLY A 906 -9.73 26.80 13.97
N GLN A 907 -10.16 27.94 14.51
CA GLN A 907 -10.13 28.25 15.95
C GLN A 907 -11.51 28.07 16.62
N HIS A 908 -12.59 28.20 15.85
CA HIS A 908 -13.98 28.05 16.31
C HIS A 908 -14.55 26.74 15.75
N PHE A 909 -14.77 25.75 16.63
CA PHE A 909 -15.10 24.39 16.21
C PHE A 909 -16.57 24.22 15.79
N GLU A 910 -17.40 25.23 16.02
CA GLU A 910 -18.75 25.36 15.48
C GLU A 910 -18.78 25.72 13.99
N LEU A 911 -17.68 26.24 13.42
CA LEU A 911 -17.57 26.61 11.99
C LEU A 911 -16.25 26.10 11.39
N LEU A 912 -16.28 24.91 10.76
CA LEU A 912 -15.08 24.18 10.29
C LEU A 912 -15.05 23.85 8.79
N PRO A 913 -15.49 24.72 7.85
CA PRO A 913 -15.51 24.38 6.42
C PRO A 913 -14.10 24.10 5.84
N PHE A 914 -13.04 24.63 6.47
CA PHE A 914 -11.64 24.42 6.09
C PHE A 914 -10.88 23.44 7.00
N GLY A 915 -11.58 22.78 7.93
CA GLY A 915 -10.98 21.96 8.99
C GLY A 915 -10.16 22.77 10.01
N ALA A 916 -9.39 22.08 10.83
CA ALA A 916 -8.55 22.66 11.89
C ALA A 916 -7.31 21.80 12.16
N GLY A 917 -6.40 22.31 13.02
CA GLY A 917 -5.17 21.63 13.42
C GLY A 917 -4.14 21.50 12.29
N ARG A 918 -3.22 20.53 12.41
CA ARG A 918 -2.12 20.29 11.44
C ARG A 918 -2.59 20.11 9.99
N ARG A 919 -3.80 19.56 9.79
CA ARG A 919 -4.38 19.31 8.46
C ARG A 919 -5.41 20.36 8.01
N GLY A 920 -5.44 21.54 8.62
CA GLY A 920 -6.26 22.65 8.12
C GLY A 920 -5.94 23.01 6.65
N CYS A 921 -6.91 23.53 5.92
CA CYS A 921 -6.74 23.86 4.49
C CYS A 921 -5.58 24.86 4.30
N PRO A 922 -4.57 24.54 3.47
CA PRO A 922 -3.49 25.50 3.17
C PRO A 922 -3.97 26.63 2.24
N GLY A 923 -4.95 26.35 1.37
CA GLY A 923 -5.47 27.30 0.37
C GLY A 923 -6.57 28.24 0.87
N ILE A 924 -6.78 28.35 2.20
CA ILE A 924 -7.89 29.13 2.78
C ILE A 924 -7.95 30.57 2.25
N TYR A 925 -6.81 31.27 2.22
CA TYR A 925 -6.74 32.67 1.78
C TYR A 925 -6.97 32.83 0.27
N MET A 926 -6.48 31.89 -0.55
CA MET A 926 -6.72 31.90 -1.99
C MET A 926 -8.21 31.69 -2.29
N GLY A 927 -8.83 30.70 -1.64
CA GLY A 927 -10.24 30.39 -1.81
C GLY A 927 -11.16 31.54 -1.37
N THR A 928 -10.92 32.13 -0.20
CA THR A 928 -11.74 33.25 0.28
C THR A 928 -11.60 34.49 -0.58
N ALA A 929 -10.38 34.85 -1.00
CA ALA A 929 -10.15 36.01 -1.87
C ALA A 929 -10.87 35.85 -3.21
N MET A 930 -10.84 34.65 -3.80
CA MET A 930 -11.57 34.33 -5.03
C MET A 930 -13.09 34.47 -4.85
N VAL A 931 -13.65 33.79 -3.84
CA VAL A 931 -15.10 33.79 -3.58
C VAL A 931 -15.62 35.21 -3.31
N GLU A 932 -14.96 35.96 -2.43
CA GLU A 932 -15.39 37.31 -2.05
C GLU A 932 -15.29 38.29 -3.23
N LEU A 933 -14.19 38.28 -3.98
CA LEU A 933 -13.99 39.17 -5.13
C LEU A 933 -15.03 38.92 -6.22
N THR A 934 -15.31 37.66 -6.54
CA THR A 934 -16.27 37.30 -7.57
C THR A 934 -17.69 37.67 -7.15
N LEU A 935 -18.11 37.28 -5.95
CA LEU A 935 -19.45 37.63 -5.45
C LEU A 935 -19.63 39.15 -5.39
N ALA A 936 -18.62 39.90 -4.92
CA ALA A 936 -18.68 41.34 -4.88
C ALA A 936 -18.93 41.95 -6.26
N ASN A 937 -18.20 41.51 -7.29
CA ASN A 937 -18.36 42.04 -8.65
C ASN A 937 -19.69 41.62 -9.29
N LEU A 938 -20.15 40.38 -9.08
CA LEU A 938 -21.44 39.91 -9.58
C LEU A 938 -22.63 40.67 -8.96
N LEU A 939 -22.57 40.93 -7.66
CA LEU A 939 -23.62 41.63 -6.91
C LEU A 939 -23.57 43.15 -7.11
N TYR A 940 -22.36 43.70 -7.31
CA TYR A 940 -22.18 45.10 -7.69
C TYR A 940 -22.81 45.39 -9.06
N THR A 941 -22.45 44.58 -10.07
CA THR A 941 -22.74 44.86 -11.48
C THR A 941 -24.18 44.50 -11.88
N PHE A 942 -24.71 43.40 -11.34
CA PHE A 942 -25.97 42.83 -11.78
C PHE A 942 -27.02 42.81 -10.68
N ASP A 943 -28.26 43.08 -11.08
CA ASP A 943 -29.45 42.55 -10.45
C ASP A 943 -29.79 41.18 -11.07
N TRP A 944 -30.41 40.29 -10.31
CA TRP A 944 -30.60 38.90 -10.71
C TRP A 944 -32.08 38.52 -10.74
N LYS A 945 -32.51 37.86 -11.81
CA LYS A 945 -33.85 37.26 -11.92
C LYS A 945 -33.77 35.77 -12.18
N LEU A 946 -34.80 35.05 -11.75
CA LEU A 946 -35.02 33.68 -12.16
C LEU A 946 -35.50 33.62 -13.63
N PRO A 947 -35.24 32.51 -14.35
CA PRO A 947 -35.80 32.28 -15.68
C PRO A 947 -37.33 32.39 -15.71
N SER A 948 -37.88 32.70 -16.89
CA SER A 948 -39.34 32.92 -17.05
C SER A 948 -40.16 31.75 -16.52
N GLY A 949 -41.15 32.05 -15.67
CA GLY A 949 -42.07 31.08 -15.06
C GLY A 949 -41.60 30.48 -13.74
N MET A 950 -40.37 30.75 -13.29
CA MET A 950 -39.81 30.21 -12.05
C MET A 950 -39.94 31.20 -10.88
N LYS A 951 -40.33 30.71 -9.71
CA LYS A 951 -40.39 31.43 -8.43
C LYS A 951 -39.27 30.98 -7.48
N GLU A 952 -39.03 31.75 -6.43
CA GLU A 952 -38.00 31.48 -5.40
C GLU A 952 -38.12 30.08 -4.77
N GLN A 953 -39.35 29.63 -4.55
CA GLN A 953 -39.67 28.30 -4.01
C GLN A 953 -39.33 27.15 -4.98
N ASP A 954 -39.21 27.42 -6.28
CA ASP A 954 -38.94 26.42 -7.31
C ASP A 954 -37.43 26.13 -7.43
N ILE A 955 -36.58 26.88 -6.73
CA ILE A 955 -35.13 26.66 -6.71
C ILE A 955 -34.83 25.37 -5.94
N ASP A 956 -34.37 24.36 -6.67
CA ASP A 956 -33.91 23.10 -6.08
C ASP A 956 -32.67 23.31 -5.18
N MET A 957 -32.83 23.13 -3.87
CA MET A 957 -31.74 23.25 -2.89
C MET A 957 -31.17 21.88 -2.48
N GLU A 958 -31.40 20.83 -3.27
CA GLU A 958 -30.80 19.52 -3.02
C GLU A 958 -29.32 19.48 -3.36
N GLU A 959 -28.59 18.66 -2.60
CA GLU A 959 -27.17 18.37 -2.82
C GLU A 959 -27.01 17.16 -3.74
N ALA A 960 -26.00 17.20 -4.62
CA ALA A 960 -25.52 16.03 -5.34
C ALA A 960 -24.66 15.15 -4.44
N ALA A 961 -24.59 13.85 -4.75
CA ALA A 961 -23.70 12.92 -4.07
C ALA A 961 -22.25 13.07 -4.58
N GLY A 962 -21.28 13.18 -3.66
CA GLY A 962 -19.86 13.26 -3.97
C GLY A 962 -19.00 13.57 -2.74
N GLN A 963 -17.67 13.66 -2.92
CA GLN A 963 -16.75 14.15 -1.89
C GLN A 963 -16.98 15.64 -1.57
N VAL A 964 -17.41 16.40 -2.57
CA VAL A 964 -17.88 17.77 -2.43
C VAL A 964 -19.37 17.87 -2.73
N ALA A 965 -20.08 18.72 -1.99
CA ALA A 965 -21.54 18.88 -2.09
C ALA A 965 -21.91 19.91 -3.17
N TYR A 966 -21.93 19.51 -4.44
CA TYR A 966 -22.51 20.33 -5.50
C TYR A 966 -24.01 20.53 -5.28
N LYS A 967 -24.55 21.62 -5.78
CA LYS A 967 -26.00 21.75 -5.99
C LYS A 967 -26.43 20.75 -7.06
N LYS A 968 -27.48 19.97 -6.79
CA LYS A 968 -27.93 18.85 -7.65
C LYS A 968 -28.35 19.33 -9.03
N SER A 969 -29.14 20.41 -9.08
CA SER A 969 -29.54 21.06 -10.32
C SER A 969 -28.68 22.31 -10.54
N PRO A 970 -28.09 22.52 -11.73
CA PRO A 970 -27.35 23.74 -12.05
C PRO A 970 -28.17 25.00 -11.75
N LEU A 971 -27.50 26.07 -11.30
CA LEU A 971 -28.13 27.35 -11.02
C LEU A 971 -28.15 28.20 -12.29
N SER A 972 -29.32 28.38 -12.89
CA SER A 972 -29.51 29.25 -14.05
C SER A 972 -30.20 30.55 -13.65
N LEU A 973 -29.62 31.70 -13.98
CA LEU A 973 -30.15 33.02 -13.64
C LEU A 973 -30.06 33.98 -14.83
N VAL A 974 -30.92 35.00 -14.87
CA VAL A 974 -30.89 36.08 -15.85
C VAL A 974 -30.19 37.30 -15.20
N PRO A 975 -28.98 37.67 -15.65
CA PRO A 975 -28.31 38.89 -15.17
C PRO A 975 -28.95 40.13 -15.79
N ILE A 976 -29.11 41.19 -14.99
CA ILE A 976 -29.63 42.50 -15.42
C ILE A 976 -28.61 43.54 -14.98
N ILE A 977 -27.99 44.24 -15.93
CA ILE A 977 -27.06 45.32 -15.61
C ILE A 977 -27.76 46.35 -14.72
N HIS A 978 -27.17 46.64 -13.57
CA HIS A 978 -27.74 47.59 -12.62
C HIS A 978 -27.76 49.00 -13.19
N GLN A 979 -28.93 49.64 -13.14
CA GLN A 979 -29.10 51.02 -13.57
C GLN A 979 -28.93 51.97 -12.39
N TRP A 980 -27.88 52.79 -12.45
CA TRP A 980 -27.67 53.86 -11.48
C TRP A 980 -28.69 54.97 -11.69
N PRO A 981 -29.26 55.55 -10.60
CA PRO A 981 -30.10 56.73 -10.73
C PRO A 981 -29.37 57.84 -11.50
N ALA A 982 -30.06 58.46 -12.46
CA ALA A 982 -29.53 59.60 -13.19
C ALA A 982 -29.16 60.71 -12.20
N GLU A 983 -28.00 61.33 -12.38
CA GLU A 983 -27.60 62.49 -11.57
C GLU A 983 -28.61 63.61 -11.77
N GLY A 984 -29.50 63.82 -10.80
CA GLY A 984 -30.44 64.95 -10.80
C GLY A 984 -31.88 64.69 -10.34
N SER A 985 -32.34 63.47 -10.06
CA SER A 985 -33.71 63.29 -9.52
C SER A 985 -33.77 63.45 -8.00
N ASN A 986 -33.48 64.67 -7.53
CA ASN A 986 -34.06 65.15 -6.29
C ASN A 986 -35.56 65.36 -6.51
N SER A 987 -36.37 64.35 -6.18
CA SER A 987 -37.78 64.60 -5.87
C SER A 987 -38.02 64.18 -4.43
N TYR A 988 -37.89 65.16 -3.54
CA TYR A 988 -38.67 65.21 -2.32
C TYR A 988 -40.13 64.89 -2.67
N ARG A 989 -40.69 63.85 -2.09
CA ARG A 989 -42.11 63.81 -1.72
C ARG A 989 -42.27 62.95 -0.49
N ALA A 990 -42.43 63.66 0.63
CA ALA A 990 -43.04 63.13 1.83
C ALA A 990 -44.42 62.54 1.50
N LEU A 991 -44.66 61.32 1.98
CA LEU A 991 -45.79 60.93 2.83
C LEU A 991 -45.55 59.52 3.37
#